data_AF-A0A9W7Y2P5-F1
#
_entry.id   AF-A0A9W7Y2P5-F1
#
_cell.length_a   1.000
_cell.length_b   1.000
_cell.length_c   1.000
_cell.angle_alpha   90.00
_cell.angle_beta   90.00
_cell.angle_gamma   90.00
#
_symmetry.space_group_name_H-M   'P 1'
#
loop_
_entity.id
_entity.type
_entity.pdbx_description
1 polymer ?
#
loop_
_entity_poly.entity_id
_entity_poly.type
_entity_poly.pdbx_seq_one_letter_code
_entity_poly.pdbx_strand_id
1 'polypeptide(L)'
;MDAEGGCDEDVALGHAGEAGGRAAGQYLAHPAGDTTEPGFGDFRGYFAQRKRKLASQSAQLAGGDTDMMFSGVVFHINGYTQPSHYELKRMLVAHGGRFLHYLAKSEVTHIVASSLTLSKERALAGYRVVRPEWVVDSVRAGRRLAWEKYALGAAPRRVPAGPPGGMPDEPLGLSLTPEEPPEPSVALALPPPPPPLPPPGHPGLAPVVDRFDEGLNRPWVRRNLATAPGFVARYYASSRLHHLATWKAEMQDLVGQLRSRQPQPQRTPAPPPVDGGGPRVVMHVDFDCFFVSVSLLRHPELQGQPAAVCHAQESPGDAGAGASTSQIASCSYAARGFGVRNGMLLGQAHALCPQLATVAYDFAAYRRVAREFFAVAVEMSDETQVVSVDEALLDVSRRAPDEASALALAEGIRRRVFAATGCRVSVGVGPSACVARAATRLAKPDGARWLSLDGYLAQPLRLADLGGVGDTLGGQLRAAGLAQLADVRHAGLLRTQAVVGQAKGRLVFDGCWGRDAGPLVSDARRQAFGCEIGWGVRISTAEEAAGFVRQLADHAYAGMRRAGRWARAATLRVKVRRSGAGRPAKFLGHGLCDAVSRCVELRGRGREHVLDRCVEALVALGLDPLDIRAVGVRLHRLEDEAEERRGVAEMLAGGAAASAAAAACAMPAASQVDPDVLAQLPADVRREIEQHYTSSTAAAAAAAASAP
;
A
#
# COMPACT_ATOMS: atom_id res chain seq x y z
N MET A 1 59.50 -13.76 -22.66
CA MET A 1 60.45 -14.78 -22.20
C MET A 1 59.69 -15.72 -21.27
N ASP A 2 58.84 -16.52 -21.90
CA ASP A 2 58.81 -17.98 -21.84
C ASP A 2 59.30 -18.64 -20.54
N ALA A 3 58.41 -19.40 -19.92
CA ALA A 3 58.71 -20.78 -19.53
C ALA A 3 57.39 -21.53 -19.23
N GLU A 4 57.02 -22.39 -20.17
CA GLU A 4 56.16 -23.56 -19.96
C GLU A 4 56.86 -24.60 -19.07
N GLY A 5 56.09 -25.54 -18.51
CA GLY A 5 56.63 -26.74 -17.89
C GLY A 5 55.56 -27.53 -17.12
N GLY A 6 54.83 -28.39 -17.83
CA GLY A 6 53.98 -29.40 -17.23
C GLY A 6 54.77 -30.58 -16.66
N CYS A 7 54.13 -31.37 -15.80
CA CYS A 7 54.39 -32.79 -15.57
C CYS A 7 53.09 -33.46 -15.10
N ASP A 8 52.79 -34.57 -15.77
CA ASP A 8 51.75 -35.55 -15.52
C ASP A 8 51.83 -36.19 -14.12
N GLU A 9 50.69 -36.66 -13.61
CA GLU A 9 50.59 -38.05 -13.12
C GLU A 9 49.12 -38.49 -13.02
N ASP A 10 48.78 -39.46 -13.87
CA ASP A 10 47.59 -40.29 -13.83
C ASP A 10 47.59 -41.21 -12.60
N VAL A 11 46.46 -41.31 -11.90
CA VAL A 11 46.04 -42.53 -11.21
C VAL A 11 44.57 -42.78 -11.52
N ALA A 12 44.34 -43.82 -12.32
CA ALA A 12 43.03 -44.36 -12.65
C ALA A 12 42.82 -45.73 -11.99
N LEU A 13 41.52 -46.09 -11.85
CA LEU A 13 40.93 -47.43 -11.66
C LEU A 13 40.89 -47.95 -10.21
N GLY A 14 39.77 -48.46 -9.69
CA GLY A 14 38.43 -48.66 -10.26
C GLY A 14 37.53 -49.40 -9.27
N HIS A 15 36.25 -49.60 -9.61
CA HIS A 15 35.53 -50.84 -9.34
C HIS A 15 34.24 -50.93 -10.18
N ALA A 16 34.13 -52.05 -10.91
CA ALA A 16 32.94 -52.63 -11.53
C ALA A 16 31.81 -52.86 -10.50
N GLY A 17 30.52 -52.99 -10.80
CA GLY A 17 29.84 -53.42 -12.02
C GLY A 17 28.91 -54.61 -11.68
N GLU A 18 27.63 -54.48 -12.06
CA GLU A 18 26.57 -55.51 -12.18
C GLU A 18 25.86 -56.04 -10.91
N ALA A 19 24.59 -56.49 -10.93
CA ALA A 19 23.38 -56.25 -11.74
C ALA A 19 22.23 -57.10 -11.14
N GLY A 20 20.97 -56.66 -11.35
CA GLY A 20 19.75 -57.48 -11.25
C GLY A 20 18.79 -57.05 -10.13
N GLY A 21 17.50 -56.78 -10.33
CA GLY A 21 16.64 -56.82 -11.51
C GLY A 21 15.17 -56.57 -11.13
N ARG A 22 14.56 -55.59 -11.81
CA ARG A 22 13.16 -55.45 -12.29
C ARG A 22 11.94 -55.85 -11.42
N ALA A 23 11.01 -54.90 -11.30
CA ALA A 23 9.62 -55.10 -11.72
C ALA A 23 9.03 -53.77 -12.25
N ALA A 24 8.64 -53.78 -13.53
CA ALA A 24 8.01 -52.68 -14.26
C ALA A 24 6.50 -52.93 -14.35
N GLY A 25 5.69 -51.91 -14.03
CA GLY A 25 4.24 -51.91 -14.27
C GLY A 25 3.95 -51.20 -15.59
N GLN A 26 3.51 -51.98 -16.58
CA GLN A 26 3.13 -51.54 -17.92
C GLN A 26 1.84 -50.70 -17.88
N TYR A 27 1.89 -49.54 -18.55
CA TYR A 27 0.71 -48.79 -18.95
C TYR A 27 0.05 -49.50 -20.14
N LEU A 28 -1.22 -49.88 -19.96
CA LEU A 28 -2.08 -50.38 -21.03
C LEU A 28 -2.53 -49.20 -21.91
N ALA A 29 -2.30 -49.35 -23.21
CA ALA A 29 -2.87 -48.52 -24.26
C ALA A 29 -4.30 -48.97 -24.58
N HIS A 30 -5.20 -48.01 -24.83
CA HIS A 30 -6.45 -48.18 -25.58
C HIS A 30 -6.85 -46.83 -26.22
N PRO A 31 -7.71 -46.83 -27.25
CA PRO A 31 -7.35 -46.35 -28.59
C PRO A 31 -7.94 -44.98 -28.96
N ALA A 32 -7.54 -44.50 -30.13
CA ALA A 32 -8.08 -43.32 -30.79
C ALA A 32 -9.62 -43.29 -30.82
N GLY A 33 -10.19 -42.19 -30.33
CA GLY A 33 -11.60 -41.84 -30.43
C GLY A 33 -11.72 -40.33 -30.40
N ASP A 34 -12.17 -39.78 -31.52
CA ASP A 34 -12.30 -38.37 -31.85
C ASP A 34 -13.41 -37.69 -31.04
N THR A 35 -13.08 -36.77 -30.13
CA THR A 35 -13.98 -35.70 -29.67
C THR A 35 -13.17 -34.47 -29.29
N THR A 36 -13.12 -33.51 -30.20
CA THR A 36 -12.91 -32.07 -30.01
C THR A 36 -12.92 -31.56 -28.55
N GLU A 37 -11.74 -31.40 -27.95
CA GLU A 37 -11.56 -30.52 -26.80
C GLU A 37 -11.53 -29.04 -27.27
N PRO A 38 -12.36 -28.14 -26.74
CA PRO A 38 -12.22 -26.72 -27.00
C PRO A 38 -11.03 -26.17 -26.22
N GLY A 39 -10.15 -25.48 -26.94
CA GLY A 39 -8.90 -24.89 -26.46
C GLY A 39 -9.05 -24.00 -25.21
N PHE A 40 -7.94 -23.91 -24.50
CA PHE A 40 -7.74 -23.14 -23.27
C PHE A 40 -7.98 -21.64 -23.51
N GLY A 41 -9.23 -21.20 -23.40
CA GLY A 41 -9.62 -19.81 -23.63
C GLY A 41 -10.99 -19.39 -23.09
N ASP A 42 -11.83 -20.30 -22.56
CA ASP A 42 -13.16 -19.92 -22.08
C ASP A 42 -13.22 -19.72 -20.55
N PHE A 43 -13.19 -18.45 -20.14
CA PHE A 43 -13.37 -17.99 -18.76
C PHE A 43 -14.71 -18.48 -18.16
N ARG A 44 -15.75 -18.73 -18.98
CA ARG A 44 -17.04 -19.23 -18.50
C ARG A 44 -16.98 -20.73 -18.15
N GLY A 45 -16.28 -21.55 -18.94
CA GLY A 45 -16.05 -22.97 -18.67
C GLY A 45 -15.29 -23.24 -17.37
N TYR A 46 -14.23 -22.47 -17.10
CA TYR A 46 -13.46 -22.57 -15.85
C TYR A 46 -14.31 -22.23 -14.61
N PHE A 47 -15.13 -21.18 -14.67
CA PHE A 47 -16.04 -20.82 -13.59
C PHE A 47 -17.16 -21.86 -13.40
N ALA A 48 -17.65 -22.49 -14.47
CA ALA A 48 -18.64 -23.55 -14.40
C ALA A 48 -18.08 -24.82 -13.72
N GLN A 49 -16.87 -25.25 -14.09
CA GLN A 49 -16.19 -26.38 -13.44
C GLN A 49 -15.86 -26.10 -11.97
N ARG A 50 -15.46 -24.87 -11.63
CA ARG A 50 -15.20 -24.44 -10.24
C ARG A 50 -16.50 -24.37 -9.41
N LYS A 51 -17.61 -23.91 -9.98
CA LYS A 51 -18.95 -23.95 -9.36
C LYS A 51 -19.39 -25.39 -9.10
N ARG A 52 -19.20 -26.32 -10.06
CA ARG A 52 -19.50 -27.75 -9.90
C ARG A 52 -18.69 -28.40 -8.78
N LYS A 53 -17.39 -28.09 -8.68
CA LYS A 53 -16.52 -28.61 -7.61
C LYS A 53 -16.94 -28.12 -6.21
N LEU A 54 -17.29 -26.84 -6.06
CA LEU A 54 -17.76 -26.27 -4.78
C LEU A 54 -19.17 -26.76 -4.39
N ALA A 55 -20.02 -27.06 -5.37
CA ALA A 55 -21.31 -27.71 -5.13
C ALA A 55 -21.13 -29.15 -4.62
N SER A 56 -20.21 -29.92 -5.21
CA SER A 56 -19.90 -31.29 -4.76
C SER A 56 -19.36 -31.35 -3.32
N GLN A 57 -18.53 -30.39 -2.91
CA GLN A 57 -18.06 -30.27 -1.51
C GLN A 57 -19.17 -29.87 -0.53
N SER A 58 -20.21 -29.17 -1.01
CA SER A 58 -21.35 -28.82 -0.16
C SER A 58 -22.32 -30.01 -0.01
N ALA A 59 -22.41 -30.89 -1.01
CA ALA A 59 -23.17 -32.14 -0.92
C ALA A 59 -22.55 -33.15 0.05
N GLN A 60 -21.21 -33.16 0.21
CA GLN A 60 -20.51 -34.01 1.19
C GLN A 60 -20.76 -33.61 2.66
N LEU A 61 -21.28 -32.40 2.91
CA LEU A 61 -21.65 -31.90 4.25
C LEU A 61 -23.08 -32.26 4.67
N ALA A 62 -23.89 -32.82 3.76
CA ALA A 62 -25.24 -33.31 4.07
C ALA A 62 -25.14 -34.72 4.68
N GLY A 63 -25.10 -34.79 6.01
CA GLY A 63 -25.21 -36.06 6.75
C GLY A 63 -26.63 -36.61 6.67
N GLY A 64 -26.76 -37.93 6.55
CA GLY A 64 -28.05 -38.62 6.44
C GLY A 64 -28.90 -38.51 7.71
N ASP A 65 -30.21 -38.36 7.47
CA ASP A 65 -31.32 -38.30 8.43
C ASP A 65 -31.44 -37.00 9.26
N THR A 66 -31.78 -35.90 8.58
CA THR A 66 -31.84 -34.55 9.16
C THR A 66 -33.12 -33.80 8.78
N ASP A 67 -33.73 -33.12 9.75
CA ASP A 67 -34.87 -32.23 9.56
C ASP A 67 -34.62 -31.17 8.48
N MET A 68 -35.46 -31.16 7.45
CA MET A 68 -35.39 -30.26 6.28
C MET A 68 -35.96 -28.85 6.58
N MET A 69 -35.71 -28.32 7.78
CA MET A 69 -36.33 -27.07 8.26
C MET A 69 -35.94 -25.83 7.45
N PHE A 70 -34.78 -25.85 6.78
CA PHE A 70 -34.32 -24.78 5.88
C PHE A 70 -34.49 -25.14 4.41
N SER A 71 -35.34 -26.12 4.08
CA SER A 71 -35.70 -26.42 2.69
C SER A 71 -36.23 -25.15 1.99
N GLY A 72 -35.75 -24.92 0.77
CA GLY A 72 -36.04 -23.73 -0.02
C GLY A 72 -35.26 -22.47 0.38
N VAL A 73 -34.45 -22.50 1.45
CA VAL A 73 -33.59 -21.38 1.85
C VAL A 73 -32.26 -21.46 1.12
N VAL A 74 -32.05 -20.52 0.19
CA VAL A 74 -30.75 -20.27 -0.44
C VAL A 74 -30.09 -19.09 0.26
N PHE A 75 -28.91 -19.29 0.84
CA PHE A 75 -28.29 -18.29 1.70
C PHE A 75 -26.86 -17.94 1.31
N HIS A 76 -26.48 -16.70 1.62
CA HIS A 76 -25.11 -16.18 1.48
C HIS A 76 -24.67 -15.53 2.79
N ILE A 77 -23.44 -15.77 3.22
CA ILE A 77 -22.88 -15.18 4.45
C ILE A 77 -21.98 -14.02 4.04
N ASN A 78 -22.32 -12.80 4.46
CA ASN A 78 -21.60 -11.59 4.11
C ASN A 78 -20.89 -11.00 5.34
N GLY A 79 -19.57 -10.98 5.29
CA GLY A 79 -18.73 -10.40 6.36
C GLY A 79 -18.40 -11.36 7.49
N TYR A 80 -17.87 -10.80 8.58
CA TYR A 80 -17.57 -11.55 9.80
C TYR A 80 -18.87 -11.86 10.55
N THR A 81 -18.99 -13.08 11.05
CA THR A 81 -20.14 -13.58 11.79
C THR A 81 -19.67 -14.38 13.00
N GLN A 82 -20.48 -14.37 14.06
CA GLN A 82 -20.38 -15.31 15.19
C GLN A 82 -21.73 -16.00 15.35
N PRO A 83 -21.83 -17.35 15.31
CA PRO A 83 -20.78 -18.33 15.01
C PRO A 83 -20.10 -18.14 13.64
N SER A 84 -18.96 -18.80 13.43
CA SER A 84 -18.13 -18.60 12.24
C SER A 84 -18.85 -19.00 10.95
N HIS A 85 -18.36 -18.47 9.81
CA HIS A 85 -18.89 -18.80 8.48
C HIS A 85 -19.00 -20.31 8.25
N TYR A 86 -17.98 -21.08 8.65
CA TYR A 86 -17.95 -22.52 8.49
C TYR A 86 -19.04 -23.22 9.33
N GLU A 87 -19.24 -22.77 10.57
CA GLU A 87 -20.25 -23.33 11.47
C GLU A 87 -21.67 -23.03 10.99
N LEU A 88 -21.95 -21.79 10.59
CA LEU A 88 -23.25 -21.40 10.03
C LEU A 88 -23.55 -22.15 8.73
N LYS A 89 -22.55 -22.31 7.85
CA LYS A 89 -22.70 -23.10 6.63
C LYS A 89 -23.02 -24.56 6.97
N ARG A 90 -22.32 -25.16 7.93
CA ARG A 90 -22.58 -26.54 8.37
C ARG A 90 -23.99 -26.68 8.93
N MET A 91 -24.43 -25.79 9.82
CA MET A 91 -25.77 -25.82 10.42
C MET A 91 -26.88 -25.71 9.36
N LEU A 92 -26.77 -24.75 8.44
CA LEU A 92 -27.80 -24.56 7.42
C LEU A 92 -27.83 -25.69 6.37
N VAL A 93 -26.66 -26.15 5.90
CA VAL A 93 -26.59 -27.23 4.90
C VAL A 93 -27.04 -28.56 5.50
N ALA A 94 -26.66 -28.85 6.76
CA ALA A 94 -27.11 -30.05 7.47
C ALA A 94 -28.62 -30.09 7.69
N HIS A 95 -29.32 -28.96 7.61
CA HIS A 95 -30.77 -28.87 7.82
C HIS A 95 -31.54 -28.46 6.54
N GLY A 96 -30.98 -28.77 5.36
CA GLY A 96 -31.65 -28.66 4.05
C GLY A 96 -31.50 -27.31 3.32
N GLY A 97 -30.67 -26.39 3.82
CA GLY A 97 -30.39 -25.11 3.18
C GLY A 97 -29.31 -25.17 2.09
N ARG A 98 -29.39 -24.30 1.08
CA ARG A 98 -28.42 -24.22 -0.03
C ARG A 98 -27.48 -23.02 0.14
N PHE A 99 -26.17 -23.25 0.20
CA PHE A 99 -25.18 -22.18 0.34
C PHE A 99 -24.66 -21.65 -1.00
N LEU A 100 -24.68 -20.32 -1.18
CA LEU A 100 -24.05 -19.63 -2.31
C LEU A 100 -22.70 -19.04 -1.90
N HIS A 101 -21.63 -19.51 -2.53
CA HIS A 101 -20.26 -19.01 -2.29
C HIS A 101 -20.06 -17.57 -2.81
N TYR A 102 -20.80 -17.20 -3.86
CA TYR A 102 -20.81 -15.85 -4.42
C TYR A 102 -22.23 -15.34 -4.43
N LEU A 103 -22.43 -14.06 -4.09
CA LEU A 103 -23.74 -13.44 -4.07
C LEU A 103 -24.30 -13.35 -5.50
N ALA A 104 -25.15 -14.31 -5.88
CA ALA A 104 -25.98 -14.26 -7.07
C ALA A 104 -27.33 -13.63 -6.69
N LYS A 105 -27.52 -12.38 -7.08
CA LYS A 105 -28.66 -11.53 -6.66
C LYS A 105 -30.04 -12.13 -6.98
N SER A 106 -30.18 -12.93 -8.04
CA SER A 106 -31.44 -13.58 -8.40
C SER A 106 -31.71 -14.90 -7.68
N GLU A 107 -30.71 -15.52 -7.04
CA GLU A 107 -30.83 -16.86 -6.45
C GLU A 107 -30.85 -16.86 -4.92
N VAL A 108 -30.39 -15.78 -4.27
CA VAL A 108 -30.27 -15.70 -2.81
C VAL A 108 -31.61 -15.33 -2.17
N THR A 109 -32.05 -16.13 -1.20
CA THR A 109 -33.28 -15.85 -0.42
C THR A 109 -33.01 -15.08 0.86
N HIS A 110 -31.90 -15.38 1.56
CA HIS A 110 -31.52 -14.76 2.83
C HIS A 110 -30.02 -14.48 2.85
N ILE A 111 -29.64 -13.32 3.38
CA ILE A 111 -28.24 -12.95 3.57
C ILE A 111 -27.96 -12.89 5.07
N VAL A 112 -27.00 -13.68 5.54
CA VAL A 112 -26.62 -13.72 6.95
C VAL A 112 -25.45 -12.79 7.18
N ALA A 113 -25.60 -11.80 8.07
CA ALA A 113 -24.56 -10.85 8.42
C ALA A 113 -24.73 -10.36 9.87
N SER A 114 -23.64 -10.16 10.62
CA SER A 114 -23.70 -9.58 11.97
C SER A 114 -23.84 -8.05 11.97
N SER A 115 -23.33 -7.39 10.94
CA SER A 115 -23.49 -5.95 10.72
C SER A 115 -23.24 -5.62 9.24
N LEU A 116 -23.78 -4.49 8.78
CA LEU A 116 -23.57 -3.99 7.42
C LEU A 116 -22.97 -2.58 7.46
N THR A 117 -22.20 -2.23 6.43
CA THR A 117 -21.76 -0.84 6.21
C THR A 117 -22.85 -0.07 5.46
N LEU A 118 -22.94 1.25 5.62
CA LEU A 118 -23.96 2.10 4.96
C LEU A 118 -24.08 1.86 3.44
N SER A 119 -22.96 1.59 2.74
CA SER A 119 -22.97 1.25 1.32
C SER A 119 -23.60 -0.12 1.03
N LYS A 120 -23.34 -1.12 1.89
CA LYS A 120 -23.93 -2.45 1.77
C LYS A 120 -25.38 -2.49 2.21
N GLU A 121 -25.78 -1.69 3.20
CA GLU A 121 -27.19 -1.50 3.58
C GLU A 121 -27.99 -0.98 2.40
N ARG A 122 -27.50 0.05 1.70
CA ARG A 122 -28.14 0.57 0.48
C ARG A 122 -28.19 -0.47 -0.65
N ALA A 123 -27.10 -1.22 -0.86
CA ALA A 123 -27.03 -2.23 -1.91
C ALA A 123 -27.88 -3.48 -1.64
N LEU A 124 -28.18 -3.77 -0.36
CA LEU A 124 -28.90 -4.96 0.09
C LEU A 124 -30.29 -4.64 0.68
N ALA A 125 -30.74 -3.38 0.61
CA ALA A 125 -32.02 -2.92 1.19
C ALA A 125 -33.26 -3.69 0.68
N GLY A 126 -33.19 -4.29 -0.52
CA GLY A 126 -34.25 -5.11 -1.09
C GLY A 126 -34.19 -6.61 -0.74
N TYR A 127 -33.22 -7.04 0.09
CA TYR A 127 -32.98 -8.44 0.42
C TYR A 127 -33.29 -8.73 1.88
N ARG A 128 -33.63 -9.99 2.19
CA ARG A 128 -33.82 -10.45 3.56
C ARG A 128 -32.46 -10.63 4.24
N VAL A 129 -31.95 -9.57 4.85
CA VAL A 129 -30.73 -9.62 5.65
C VAL A 129 -31.09 -9.99 7.08
N VAL A 130 -30.51 -11.08 7.59
CA VAL A 130 -30.77 -11.62 8.92
C VAL A 130 -29.49 -11.71 9.73
N ARG A 131 -29.61 -11.54 11.05
CA ARG A 131 -28.50 -11.78 11.96
C ARG A 131 -28.22 -13.29 12.13
N PRO A 132 -26.98 -13.70 12.44
CA PRO A 132 -26.62 -15.11 12.60
C PRO A 132 -27.43 -15.87 13.64
N GLU A 133 -27.94 -15.19 14.67
CA GLU A 133 -28.74 -15.78 15.74
C GLU A 133 -30.01 -16.44 15.20
N TRP A 134 -30.57 -15.97 14.08
CA TRP A 134 -31.71 -16.61 13.43
C TRP A 134 -31.46 -18.08 13.10
N VAL A 135 -30.25 -18.38 12.60
CA VAL A 135 -29.83 -19.73 12.24
C VAL A 135 -29.65 -20.58 13.49
N VAL A 136 -28.93 -20.03 14.47
CA VAL A 136 -28.61 -20.73 15.72
C VAL A 136 -29.87 -21.05 16.51
N ASP A 137 -30.77 -20.08 16.66
CA ASP A 137 -32.00 -20.22 17.44
C ASP A 137 -33.03 -21.09 16.72
N SER A 138 -33.08 -21.07 15.38
CA SER A 138 -33.94 -21.99 14.62
C SER A 138 -33.49 -23.44 14.73
N VAL A 139 -32.17 -23.69 14.70
CA VAL A 139 -31.62 -25.04 14.94
C VAL A 139 -31.86 -25.47 16.38
N ARG A 140 -31.66 -24.59 17.36
CA ARG A 140 -31.94 -24.89 18.78
C ARG A 140 -33.43 -25.18 19.02
N ALA A 141 -34.32 -24.48 18.34
CA ALA A 141 -35.77 -24.67 18.46
C ALA A 141 -36.31 -25.86 17.66
N GLY A 142 -35.48 -26.54 16.86
CA GLY A 142 -35.89 -27.64 15.98
C GLY A 142 -36.88 -27.24 14.88
N ARG A 143 -37.06 -25.94 14.61
CA ARG A 143 -37.99 -25.43 13.59
C ARG A 143 -37.56 -24.05 13.10
N ARG A 144 -37.86 -23.73 11.85
CA ARG A 144 -37.56 -22.41 11.26
C ARG A 144 -38.35 -21.30 11.97
N LEU A 145 -37.64 -20.38 12.61
CA LEU A 145 -38.23 -19.20 13.25
C LEU A 145 -38.52 -18.09 12.23
N ALA A 146 -39.45 -17.19 12.57
CA ALA A 146 -39.77 -16.02 11.77
C ALA A 146 -38.56 -15.08 11.66
N TRP A 147 -38.09 -14.83 10.43
CA TRP A 147 -36.84 -14.11 10.16
C TRP A 147 -36.95 -12.62 10.47
N GLU A 148 -38.17 -12.06 10.46
CA GLU A 148 -38.48 -10.65 10.67
C GLU A 148 -37.95 -10.14 12.03
N LYS A 149 -37.96 -11.01 13.06
CA LYS A 149 -37.44 -10.70 14.39
C LYS A 149 -35.91 -10.58 14.44
N TYR A 150 -35.23 -11.10 13.42
CA TYR A 150 -33.78 -11.15 13.29
C TYR A 150 -33.27 -10.29 12.12
N ALA A 151 -34.15 -9.52 11.48
CA ALA A 151 -33.80 -8.67 10.34
C ALA A 151 -32.78 -7.59 10.72
N LEU A 152 -31.88 -7.28 9.78
CA LEU A 152 -30.81 -6.30 9.95
C LEU A 152 -31.01 -5.19 8.91
N GLY A 153 -31.47 -4.01 9.38
CA GLY A 153 -31.91 -2.89 8.53
C GLY A 153 -33.43 -2.75 8.46
N ALA A 154 -33.91 -1.56 8.09
CA ALA A 154 -35.35 -1.24 8.08
C ALA A 154 -36.15 -2.18 7.15
N ALA A 155 -37.29 -2.67 7.63
CA ALA A 155 -38.17 -3.61 6.94
C ALA A 155 -38.55 -3.14 5.51
N PRO A 156 -38.78 -4.05 4.55
CA PRO A 156 -39.17 -3.68 3.20
C PRO A 156 -40.51 -2.93 3.19
N ARG A 157 -40.54 -1.73 2.60
CA ARG A 157 -41.76 -0.96 2.34
C ARG A 157 -42.67 -1.76 1.39
N ARG A 158 -43.92 -2.00 1.80
CA ARG A 158 -45.00 -2.46 0.90
C ARG A 158 -45.25 -1.40 -0.18
N VAL A 159 -45.44 -1.85 -1.41
CA VAL A 159 -46.02 -1.04 -2.50
C VAL A 159 -47.53 -0.89 -2.23
N PRO A 160 -48.14 0.30 -2.33
CA PRO A 160 -49.57 0.48 -2.07
C PRO A 160 -50.43 0.03 -3.26
N ALA A 161 -51.52 -0.67 -2.98
CA ALA A 161 -52.72 -0.67 -3.82
C ALA A 161 -53.55 0.59 -3.48
N GLY A 162 -54.30 1.10 -4.46
CA GLY A 162 -54.97 2.42 -4.46
C GLY A 162 -56.06 2.69 -3.41
N PRO A 163 -56.63 3.92 -3.41
CA PRO A 163 -57.38 4.55 -2.29
C PRO A 163 -58.91 4.39 -2.49
N PRO A 164 -59.83 5.07 -1.74
CA PRO A 164 -59.69 6.01 -0.61
C PRO A 164 -60.63 5.73 0.59
N GLY A 165 -60.44 6.46 1.70
CA GLY A 165 -61.50 6.62 2.70
C GLY A 165 -61.04 7.34 3.97
N GLY A 166 -61.36 8.63 4.08
CA GLY A 166 -61.60 9.30 5.36
C GLY A 166 -60.48 10.19 5.94
N MET A 167 -60.59 11.49 5.63
CA MET A 167 -60.16 12.66 6.43
C MET A 167 -60.72 12.61 7.89
N PRO A 168 -60.35 13.47 8.86
CA PRO A 168 -59.72 14.80 8.70
C PRO A 168 -58.61 15.25 9.68
N ASP A 169 -57.95 16.32 9.23
CA ASP A 169 -57.55 17.58 9.89
C ASP A 169 -56.45 17.64 10.98
N GLU A 170 -55.29 18.17 10.55
CA GLU A 170 -54.74 19.52 10.86
C GLU A 170 -54.63 20.06 12.32
N PRO A 171 -53.74 21.05 12.58
CA PRO A 171 -52.60 20.87 13.48
C PRO A 171 -52.44 22.03 14.48
N LEU A 172 -51.22 22.15 15.04
CA LEU A 172 -50.55 23.38 15.53
C LEU A 172 -50.70 23.77 17.01
N GLY A 173 -49.58 24.27 17.53
CA GLY A 173 -49.51 25.13 18.73
C GLY A 173 -48.42 24.68 19.71
N LEU A 174 -47.13 24.94 19.44
CA LEU A 174 -46.39 26.12 19.93
C LEU A 174 -46.49 26.33 21.46
N SER A 175 -45.37 26.20 22.18
CA SER A 175 -44.57 27.35 22.63
C SER A 175 -43.68 27.01 23.82
N LEU A 176 -42.55 27.70 23.84
CA LEU A 176 -41.42 27.67 24.77
C LEU A 176 -41.77 28.25 26.15
N THR A 177 -41.06 27.84 27.20
CA THR A 177 -40.08 28.69 27.92
C THR A 177 -39.35 27.91 29.03
N PRO A 178 -38.15 28.37 29.45
CA PRO A 178 -37.21 27.64 30.31
C PRO A 178 -37.25 28.09 31.77
N GLU A 179 -36.88 27.22 32.71
CA GLU A 179 -36.66 27.61 34.11
C GLU A 179 -35.42 26.90 34.71
N GLU A 180 -34.57 27.70 35.35
CA GLU A 180 -33.30 27.36 35.99
C GLU A 180 -33.48 26.77 37.41
N PRO A 181 -32.45 26.09 37.97
CA PRO A 181 -32.53 25.35 39.22
C PRO A 181 -32.11 26.18 40.46
N PRO A 182 -32.61 25.85 41.67
CA PRO A 182 -32.06 26.38 42.92
C PRO A 182 -30.97 25.47 43.55
N GLU A 183 -29.94 26.11 44.12
CA GLU A 183 -28.85 25.51 44.91
C GLU A 183 -29.18 25.37 46.43
N PRO A 184 -28.22 25.13 47.38
CA PRO A 184 -27.91 23.80 47.89
C PRO A 184 -28.04 23.70 49.43
N SER A 185 -28.13 22.47 49.96
CA SER A 185 -28.23 22.17 51.39
C SER A 185 -26.95 21.53 51.95
N VAL A 186 -26.29 22.25 52.86
CA VAL A 186 -25.56 21.83 54.08
C VAL A 186 -24.53 20.68 53.96
N ALA A 187 -23.24 21.06 53.99
CA ALA A 187 -22.09 20.15 54.10
C ALA A 187 -21.52 20.11 55.54
N LEU A 188 -21.18 18.90 56.02
CA LEU A 188 -20.42 18.66 57.24
C LEU A 188 -18.99 19.22 57.15
N ALA A 189 -18.51 19.82 58.24
CA ALA A 189 -17.16 20.35 58.37
C ALA A 189 -16.09 19.25 58.50
N LEU A 190 -15.11 19.26 57.59
CA LEU A 190 -13.85 18.52 57.66
C LEU A 190 -12.75 19.41 58.29
N PRO A 191 -11.71 18.84 58.93
CA PRO A 191 -10.64 19.59 59.57
C PRO A 191 -9.73 20.33 58.56
N PRO A 192 -9.04 21.41 58.98
CA PRO A 192 -8.31 22.30 58.08
C PRO A 192 -7.06 21.63 57.46
N PRO A 193 -6.72 21.96 56.21
CA PRO A 193 -5.52 21.46 55.54
C PRO A 193 -4.23 22.08 56.11
N PRO A 194 -3.07 21.39 55.98
CA PRO A 194 -1.77 21.91 56.42
C PRO A 194 -1.36 23.18 55.63
N PRO A 195 -0.47 24.02 56.20
CA PRO A 195 -0.12 25.31 55.64
C PRO A 195 0.56 25.21 54.26
N PRO A 196 0.41 26.23 53.39
CA PRO A 196 0.97 26.22 52.05
C PRO A 196 2.50 26.29 52.08
N LEU A 197 3.13 25.46 51.25
CA LEU A 197 4.54 25.57 50.92
C LEU A 197 4.82 26.91 50.21
N PRO A 198 6.00 27.53 50.39
CA PRO A 198 6.35 28.82 49.82
C PRO A 198 6.43 28.78 48.27
N PRO A 199 6.07 29.87 47.54
CA PRO A 199 6.15 29.93 46.08
C PRO A 199 7.50 30.55 45.60
N PRO A 200 7.83 30.52 44.30
CA PRO A 200 8.29 29.37 43.52
C PRO A 200 9.73 29.58 42.98
N GLY A 201 10.63 28.65 43.24
CA GLY A 201 11.96 28.62 42.63
C GLY A 201 11.97 27.74 41.37
N HIS A 202 11.96 28.38 40.19
CA HIS A 202 11.98 27.82 38.83
C HIS A 202 10.72 27.04 38.38
N PRO A 203 10.26 27.20 37.11
CA PRO A 203 9.16 26.41 36.57
C PRO A 203 9.61 24.95 36.41
N GLY A 204 9.43 24.17 37.47
CA GLY A 204 9.59 22.73 37.47
C GLY A 204 8.45 22.09 36.67
N LEU A 205 8.68 21.88 35.37
CA LEU A 205 7.90 20.94 34.56
C LEU A 205 7.74 19.62 35.33
N ALA A 206 6.50 19.16 35.53
CA ALA A 206 6.20 17.88 36.17
C ALA A 206 7.11 16.76 35.60
N PRO A 207 7.61 15.85 36.46
CA PRO A 207 8.49 14.78 36.00
C PRO A 207 7.76 13.89 34.99
N VAL A 208 8.40 13.61 33.85
CA VAL A 208 7.89 12.63 32.89
C VAL A 208 7.91 11.26 33.58
N VAL A 209 6.79 10.54 33.54
CA VAL A 209 6.66 9.27 34.26
C VAL A 209 7.58 8.22 33.65
N ASP A 210 8.47 7.67 34.47
CA ASP A 210 9.43 6.66 34.09
C ASP A 210 8.99 5.27 34.58
N ARG A 211 8.39 4.47 33.69
CA ARG A 211 7.97 3.09 34.00
C ARG A 211 9.13 2.09 33.99
N PHE A 212 10.33 2.49 33.56
CA PHE A 212 11.45 1.56 33.26
C PHE A 212 12.81 2.01 33.80
N ASP A 213 12.83 3.09 34.59
CA ASP A 213 14.05 3.74 35.06
C ASP A 213 15.02 4.04 33.88
N GLU A 214 14.47 4.61 32.79
CA GLU A 214 15.20 5.05 31.61
C GLU A 214 15.99 6.35 31.85
N GLY A 215 15.88 6.96 33.03
CA GLY A 215 16.55 8.21 33.36
C GLY A 215 15.98 9.37 32.53
N LEU A 216 14.65 9.39 32.37
CA LEU A 216 13.94 10.35 31.51
C LEU A 216 14.23 11.82 31.84
N ASN A 217 14.63 12.09 33.09
CA ASN A 217 14.94 13.43 33.58
C ASN A 217 16.33 13.97 33.17
N ARG A 218 17.19 13.15 32.55
CA ARG A 218 18.48 13.61 32.03
C ARG A 218 18.25 14.73 30.99
N PRO A 219 19.01 15.85 31.01
CA PRO A 219 18.77 16.99 30.12
C PRO A 219 18.72 16.63 28.64
N TRP A 220 19.66 15.79 28.18
CA TRP A 220 19.69 15.31 26.81
C TRP A 220 18.45 14.48 26.46
N VAL A 221 17.99 13.61 27.38
CA VAL A 221 16.81 12.75 27.15
C VAL A 221 15.58 13.62 27.03
N ARG A 222 15.35 14.53 27.98
CA ARG A 222 14.21 15.46 27.97
C ARG A 222 14.11 16.23 26.66
N ARG A 223 15.24 16.73 26.13
CA ARG A 223 15.28 17.43 24.83
C ARG A 223 14.86 16.56 23.66
N ASN A 224 15.00 15.24 23.77
CA ASN A 224 14.71 14.25 22.75
C ASN A 224 13.43 13.43 23.04
N LEU A 225 12.57 13.90 23.94
CA LEU A 225 11.24 13.33 24.13
C LEU A 225 10.21 14.01 23.23
N ALA A 226 9.16 13.27 22.87
CA ALA A 226 8.05 13.73 22.04
C ALA A 226 7.33 14.98 22.59
N THR A 227 7.38 15.18 23.90
CA THR A 227 6.78 16.31 24.61
C THR A 227 7.64 17.58 24.55
N ALA A 228 8.90 17.49 24.12
CA ALA A 228 9.80 18.63 24.09
C ALA A 228 9.46 19.58 22.93
N PRO A 229 9.54 20.92 23.14
CA PRO A 229 9.37 21.88 22.07
C PRO A 229 10.33 21.63 20.91
N GLY A 230 9.82 21.67 19.67
CA GLY A 230 10.62 21.44 18.46
C GLY A 230 11.14 20.02 18.26
N PHE A 231 10.65 19.03 19.03
CA PHE A 231 11.07 17.64 18.91
C PHE A 231 10.88 17.08 17.50
N VAL A 232 9.70 17.25 16.90
CA VAL A 232 9.39 16.70 15.57
C VAL A 232 10.38 17.17 14.50
N ALA A 233 10.73 18.46 14.51
CA ALA A 233 11.71 19.02 13.59
C ALA A 233 13.11 18.43 13.82
N ARG A 234 13.57 18.36 15.08
CA ARG A 234 14.88 17.75 15.42
C ARG A 234 14.96 16.27 15.06
N TYR A 235 13.89 15.53 15.34
CA TYR A 235 13.78 14.10 15.03
C TYR A 235 13.93 13.87 13.53
N TYR A 236 13.17 14.59 12.70
CA TYR A 236 13.25 14.44 11.25
C TYR A 236 14.55 14.95 10.65
N ALA A 237 15.16 16.00 11.23
CA ALA A 237 16.50 16.44 10.83
C ALA A 237 17.57 15.35 11.03
N SER A 238 17.41 14.54 12.07
CA SER A 238 18.36 13.46 12.41
C SER A 238 17.95 12.09 11.84
N SER A 239 16.71 11.91 11.40
CA SER A 239 16.19 10.60 11.02
C SER A 239 16.58 10.23 9.59
N ARG A 240 17.53 9.30 9.42
CA ARG A 240 17.91 8.78 8.11
C ARG A 240 16.73 8.20 7.32
N LEU A 241 15.78 7.53 7.99
CA LEU A 241 14.66 6.87 7.32
C LEU A 241 13.69 7.90 6.74
N HIS A 242 13.53 9.03 7.43
CA HIS A 242 12.78 10.16 6.91
C HIS A 242 13.47 10.79 5.71
N HIS A 243 14.78 11.00 5.77
CA HIS A 243 15.58 11.50 4.65
C HIS A 243 15.45 10.58 3.43
N LEU A 244 15.66 9.26 3.59
CA LEU A 244 15.52 8.28 2.51
C LEU A 244 14.13 8.33 1.84
N ALA A 245 13.06 8.39 2.63
CA ALA A 245 11.70 8.47 2.10
C ALA A 245 11.44 9.80 1.37
N THR A 246 11.94 10.91 1.91
CA THR A 246 11.79 12.25 1.32
C THR A 246 12.57 12.37 0.02
N TRP A 247 13.84 11.96 0.01
CA TRP A 247 14.69 12.01 -1.16
C TRP A 247 14.25 11.04 -2.25
N LYS A 248 13.70 9.87 -1.91
CA LYS A 248 13.09 8.99 -2.92
C LYS A 248 11.99 9.73 -3.69
N ALA A 249 11.09 10.42 -2.98
CA ALA A 249 10.05 11.22 -3.63
C ALA A 249 10.65 12.36 -4.46
N GLU A 250 11.67 13.06 -3.94
CA GLU A 250 12.39 14.09 -4.69
C GLU A 250 13.06 13.54 -5.96
N MET A 251 13.65 12.35 -5.91
CA MET A 251 14.28 11.71 -7.07
C MET A 251 13.23 11.28 -8.10
N GLN A 252 12.04 10.82 -7.65
CA GLN A 252 10.91 10.55 -8.54
C GLN A 252 10.49 11.82 -9.29
N ASP A 253 10.34 12.93 -8.57
CA ASP A 253 10.02 14.23 -9.18
C ASP A 253 11.13 14.69 -10.15
N LEU A 254 12.40 14.52 -9.77
CA LEU A 254 13.55 14.86 -10.63
C LEU A 254 13.56 14.03 -11.92
N VAL A 255 13.38 12.72 -11.82
CA VAL A 255 13.33 11.82 -12.99
C VAL A 255 12.17 12.20 -13.91
N GLY A 256 10.99 12.50 -13.35
CA GLY A 256 9.84 12.99 -14.12
C GLY A 256 10.14 14.29 -14.87
N GLN A 257 10.80 15.26 -14.21
CA GLN A 257 11.18 16.54 -14.81
C GLN A 257 12.25 16.40 -15.90
N LEU A 258 13.28 15.57 -15.68
CA LEU A 258 14.33 15.34 -16.67
C LEU A 258 13.76 14.65 -17.91
N ARG A 259 12.85 13.69 -17.72
CA ARG A 259 12.15 13.01 -18.81
C ARG A 259 11.26 13.94 -19.62
N SER A 260 10.53 14.84 -18.97
CA SER A 260 9.68 15.80 -19.69
C SER A 260 10.47 16.79 -20.54
N ARG A 261 11.77 16.98 -20.25
CA ARG A 261 12.67 17.89 -20.98
C ARG A 261 13.41 17.23 -22.13
N GLN A 262 13.58 15.90 -22.11
CA GLN A 262 14.14 15.20 -23.25
C GLN A 262 13.13 15.27 -24.41
N PRO A 263 13.54 15.69 -25.61
CA PRO A 263 12.65 15.64 -26.77
C PRO A 263 12.19 14.20 -26.94
N GLN A 264 10.89 13.96 -26.71
CA GLN A 264 10.29 12.69 -27.10
C GLN A 264 10.54 12.57 -28.61
N PRO A 265 11.26 11.53 -29.11
CA PRO A 265 11.11 11.19 -30.50
C PRO A 265 9.61 11.08 -30.74
N GLN A 266 9.12 11.78 -31.78
CA GLN A 266 7.70 12.01 -32.06
C GLN A 266 6.86 10.83 -31.57
N ARG A 267 5.84 11.11 -30.75
CA ARG A 267 4.83 10.13 -30.33
C ARG A 267 4.24 9.47 -31.57
N THR A 268 4.88 8.41 -32.03
CA THR A 268 4.18 7.27 -32.58
C THR A 268 3.27 6.76 -31.45
N PRO A 269 2.03 6.34 -31.76
CA PRO A 269 1.16 5.73 -30.78
C PRO A 269 1.96 4.67 -30.02
N ALA A 270 1.73 4.56 -28.71
CA ALA A 270 2.46 3.67 -27.83
C ALA A 270 2.77 2.36 -28.57
N PRO A 271 4.05 1.93 -28.63
CA PRO A 271 4.35 0.64 -29.22
C PRO A 271 3.42 -0.37 -28.55
N PRO A 272 2.89 -1.36 -29.30
CA PRO A 272 2.14 -2.44 -28.68
C PRO A 272 2.95 -2.99 -27.49
N PRO A 273 2.31 -3.61 -26.48
CA PRO A 273 3.07 -4.47 -25.56
C PRO A 273 4.00 -5.31 -26.44
N VAL A 274 5.29 -5.36 -26.08
CA VAL A 274 6.35 -5.95 -26.91
C VAL A 274 6.00 -7.41 -27.26
N ASP A 275 5.20 -7.56 -28.31
CA ASP A 275 4.77 -8.79 -28.96
C ASP A 275 5.48 -8.91 -30.34
N GLY A 276 6.55 -8.14 -30.54
CA GLY A 276 7.49 -8.20 -31.68
C GLY A 276 8.37 -6.94 -31.67
N GLY A 277 9.65 -6.97 -31.31
CA GLY A 277 10.73 -7.60 -32.09
C GLY A 277 12.12 -7.26 -31.54
N GLY A 278 12.36 -7.46 -30.24
CA GLY A 278 13.69 -7.39 -29.61
C GLY A 278 13.64 -7.85 -28.15
N PRO A 279 14.72 -8.45 -27.60
CA PRO A 279 14.75 -8.88 -26.21
C PRO A 279 14.73 -7.67 -25.27
N ARG A 280 13.90 -7.73 -24.21
CA ARG A 280 13.90 -6.71 -23.15
C ARG A 280 15.22 -6.80 -22.38
N VAL A 281 15.86 -5.66 -22.13
CA VAL A 281 17.09 -5.57 -21.33
C VAL A 281 16.89 -4.55 -20.22
N VAL A 282 16.95 -5.03 -18.98
CA VAL A 282 16.82 -4.22 -17.77
C VAL A 282 18.15 -4.22 -17.03
N MET A 283 18.59 -3.03 -16.63
CA MET A 283 19.71 -2.85 -15.71
C MET A 283 19.20 -2.47 -14.33
N HIS A 284 19.82 -3.02 -13.30
CA HIS A 284 19.66 -2.59 -11.93
C HIS A 284 21.00 -2.00 -11.47
N VAL A 285 20.98 -0.73 -11.07
CA VAL A 285 22.18 0.01 -10.64
C VAL A 285 22.04 0.35 -9.18
N ASP A 286 23.03 -0.03 -8.37
CA ASP A 286 22.99 0.08 -6.91
C ASP A 286 24.37 0.45 -6.36
N PHE A 287 24.45 1.52 -5.56
CA PHE A 287 25.68 1.95 -4.90
C PHE A 287 26.27 0.91 -3.95
N ASP A 288 27.59 0.83 -3.94
CA ASP A 288 28.31 0.02 -2.98
C ASP A 288 28.39 0.73 -1.64
N CYS A 289 27.75 0.14 -0.62
CA CYS A 289 27.66 0.66 0.76
C CYS A 289 27.36 2.17 0.89
N PHE A 290 26.46 2.70 0.05
CA PHE A 290 26.14 4.12 -0.17
C PHE A 290 26.60 5.13 0.89
N PHE A 291 26.00 5.16 2.09
CA PHE A 291 26.35 6.17 3.10
C PHE A 291 27.81 6.13 3.53
N VAL A 292 28.42 4.95 3.62
CA VAL A 292 29.85 4.82 3.93
C VAL A 292 30.66 5.39 2.79
N SER A 293 30.41 4.96 1.55
CA SER A 293 31.18 5.43 0.38
C SER A 293 31.15 6.94 0.22
N VAL A 294 29.98 7.58 0.42
CA VAL A 294 29.86 9.04 0.36
C VAL A 294 30.56 9.70 1.56
N SER A 295 30.39 9.18 2.77
CA SER A 295 31.08 9.73 3.95
C SER A 295 32.61 9.63 3.85
N LEU A 296 33.12 8.53 3.28
CA LEU A 296 34.56 8.30 3.12
C LEU A 296 35.22 9.23 2.08
N LEU A 297 34.46 9.97 1.27
CA LEU A 297 35.02 11.03 0.41
C LEU A 297 35.71 12.13 1.23
N ARG A 298 35.26 12.35 2.48
CA ARG A 298 35.83 13.33 3.40
C ARG A 298 36.78 12.72 4.43
N HIS A 299 36.90 11.40 4.43
CA HIS A 299 37.69 10.61 5.37
C HIS A 299 38.60 9.62 4.61
N PRO A 300 39.56 10.13 3.81
CA PRO A 300 40.46 9.27 3.03
C PRO A 300 41.27 8.31 3.90
N GLU A 301 41.55 8.67 5.15
CA GLU A 301 42.24 7.84 6.14
C GLU A 301 41.51 6.54 6.49
N LEU A 302 40.19 6.49 6.29
CA LEU A 302 39.34 5.33 6.57
C LEU A 302 39.06 4.47 5.31
N GLN A 303 39.63 4.82 4.17
CA GLN A 303 39.47 4.04 2.93
C GLN A 303 40.04 2.62 3.09
N GLY A 304 39.23 1.62 2.73
CA GLY A 304 39.57 0.21 2.90
C GLY A 304 39.48 -0.32 4.34
N GLN A 305 39.26 0.54 5.34
CA GLN A 305 39.15 0.13 6.74
C GLN A 305 37.70 -0.23 7.13
N PRO A 306 37.50 -1.03 8.19
CA PRO A 306 36.17 -1.28 8.75
C PRO A 306 35.53 0.02 9.26
N ALA A 307 34.63 0.60 8.46
CA ALA A 307 33.86 1.79 8.82
C ALA A 307 32.34 1.54 8.78
N ALA A 308 31.61 2.26 9.62
CA ALA A 308 30.14 2.27 9.70
C ALA A 308 29.57 3.67 9.95
N VAL A 309 28.41 3.96 9.37
CA VAL A 309 27.68 5.22 9.60
C VAL A 309 26.59 5.02 10.65
N CYS A 310 26.63 5.78 11.75
CA CYS A 310 25.62 5.77 12.81
C CYS A 310 25.58 7.08 13.60
N HIS A 311 24.62 7.22 14.52
CA HIS A 311 24.50 8.43 15.36
C HIS A 311 25.51 8.46 16.50
N ALA A 312 25.84 7.29 17.06
CA ALA A 312 26.83 7.21 18.12
C ALA A 312 28.20 7.36 17.45
N GLN A 313 29.02 8.26 17.97
CA GLN A 313 30.41 8.42 17.60
C GLN A 313 31.19 7.93 18.81
N GLU A 314 31.72 6.73 18.73
CA GLU A 314 32.51 6.11 19.80
C GLU A 314 33.95 6.00 19.29
N SER A 315 34.89 6.52 20.07
CA SER A 315 36.31 6.40 19.76
C SER A 315 36.75 4.94 19.91
N PRO A 316 37.65 4.42 19.06
CA PRO A 316 38.25 3.11 19.28
C PRO A 316 38.92 3.07 20.66
N GLY A 317 38.39 2.26 21.59
CA GLY A 317 38.91 2.13 22.95
C GLY A 317 38.04 2.74 24.06
N ASP A 318 37.07 3.60 23.75
CA ASP A 318 36.06 4.11 24.72
C ASP A 318 34.92 3.09 24.96
N ALA A 319 35.14 1.84 24.54
CA ALA A 319 34.18 0.76 24.60
C ALA A 319 33.89 0.37 26.06
N GLY A 320 32.94 1.06 26.68
CA GLY A 320 32.00 0.39 27.58
C GLY A 320 31.30 -0.70 26.78
N ALA A 321 31.86 -1.91 26.82
CA ALA A 321 31.44 -3.07 26.05
C ALA A 321 29.90 -3.21 26.01
N GLY A 322 29.31 -3.08 24.82
CA GLY A 322 27.95 -3.53 24.54
C GLY A 322 26.79 -2.58 24.88
N ALA A 323 27.00 -1.36 25.37
CA ALA A 323 25.88 -0.50 25.79
C ALA A 323 25.16 0.24 24.63
N SER A 324 25.85 0.46 23.49
CA SER A 324 25.33 1.31 22.43
C SER A 324 24.21 0.64 21.63
N THR A 325 23.01 1.20 21.73
CA THR A 325 21.82 0.74 20.98
C THR A 325 21.60 1.55 19.70
N SER A 326 22.60 2.31 19.27
CA SER A 326 22.59 3.02 17.99
C SER A 326 22.60 2.02 16.84
N GLN A 327 21.86 2.31 15.77
CA GLN A 327 21.73 1.39 14.65
C GLN A 327 22.67 1.79 13.52
N ILE A 328 23.47 0.85 13.04
CA ILE A 328 24.30 1.03 11.84
C ILE A 328 23.40 1.23 10.62
N ALA A 329 23.61 2.33 9.91
CA ALA A 329 22.89 2.64 8.68
C ALA A 329 23.50 1.93 7.47
N SER A 330 24.81 2.08 7.32
CA SER A 330 25.62 1.42 6.31
C SER A 330 26.96 1.03 6.92
N CYS A 331 27.54 -0.07 6.47
CA CYS A 331 28.89 -0.51 6.81
C CYS A 331 29.67 -0.86 5.54
N SER A 332 30.98 -0.60 5.59
CA SER A 332 31.96 -0.93 4.57
C SER A 332 32.03 -2.43 4.30
N TYR A 333 32.49 -2.83 3.12
CA TYR A 333 32.73 -4.26 2.82
C TYR A 333 33.79 -4.87 3.74
N ALA A 334 34.81 -4.11 4.17
CA ALA A 334 35.77 -4.54 5.18
C ALA A 334 35.06 -4.92 6.49
N ALA A 335 34.15 -4.08 7.00
CA ALA A 335 33.35 -4.40 8.18
C ALA A 335 32.42 -5.61 7.97
N ARG A 336 31.86 -5.77 6.76
CA ARG A 336 31.04 -6.96 6.42
C ARG A 336 31.85 -8.26 6.47
N GLY A 337 33.15 -8.21 6.18
CA GLY A 337 34.08 -9.33 6.34
C GLY A 337 34.15 -9.86 7.78
N PHE A 338 33.97 -8.99 8.77
CA PHE A 338 33.87 -9.35 10.19
C PHE A 338 32.44 -9.77 10.62
N GLY A 339 31.48 -9.82 9.68
CA GLY A 339 30.09 -10.16 9.97
C GLY A 339 29.21 -8.99 10.39
N VAL A 340 29.72 -7.75 10.40
CA VAL A 340 28.91 -6.54 10.64
C VAL A 340 27.91 -6.36 9.49
N ARG A 341 26.68 -5.94 9.82
CA ARG A 341 25.60 -5.77 8.83
C ARG A 341 24.87 -4.45 9.02
N ASN A 342 24.30 -3.96 7.91
CA ASN A 342 23.36 -2.84 7.97
C ASN A 342 22.17 -3.21 8.88
N GLY A 343 21.75 -2.27 9.73
CA GLY A 343 20.66 -2.49 10.68
C GLY A 343 21.07 -3.13 12.01
N MET A 344 22.31 -3.59 12.16
CA MET A 344 22.87 -4.10 13.42
C MET A 344 23.01 -2.98 14.45
N LEU A 345 22.93 -3.32 15.75
CA LEU A 345 23.22 -2.38 16.84
C LEU A 345 24.73 -2.21 16.98
N LEU A 346 25.18 -0.99 17.27
CA LEU A 346 26.59 -0.64 17.34
C LEU A 346 27.34 -1.47 18.39
N GLY A 347 26.73 -1.71 19.56
CA GLY A 347 27.34 -2.58 20.58
C GLY A 347 27.58 -4.02 20.09
N GLN A 348 26.66 -4.58 19.28
CA GLN A 348 26.84 -5.89 18.66
C GLN A 348 27.93 -5.87 17.58
N ALA A 349 28.00 -4.78 16.82
CA ALA A 349 28.99 -4.62 15.77
C ALA A 349 30.41 -4.47 16.33
N HIS A 350 30.60 -3.74 17.44
CA HIS A 350 31.89 -3.68 18.13
C HIS A 350 32.31 -5.02 18.72
N ALA A 351 31.36 -5.84 19.19
CA ALA A 351 31.68 -7.20 19.65
C ALA A 351 32.21 -8.08 18.51
N LEU A 352 31.77 -7.86 17.26
CA LEU A 352 32.26 -8.56 16.07
C LEU A 352 33.53 -7.95 15.48
N CYS A 353 33.66 -6.62 15.56
CA CYS A 353 34.75 -5.85 14.98
C CYS A 353 35.14 -4.70 15.95
N PRO A 354 36.02 -4.97 16.94
CA PRO A 354 36.42 -3.97 17.93
C PRO A 354 37.05 -2.70 17.31
N GLN A 355 37.74 -2.84 16.18
CA GLN A 355 38.38 -1.78 15.41
C GLN A 355 37.42 -1.01 14.47
N LEU A 356 36.10 -1.23 14.56
CA LEU A 356 35.11 -0.58 13.70
C LEU A 356 35.10 0.94 13.92
N ALA A 357 35.48 1.70 12.90
CA ALA A 357 35.38 3.16 12.91
C ALA A 357 33.92 3.62 12.70
N THR A 358 33.44 4.53 13.53
CA THR A 358 32.13 5.17 13.35
C THR A 358 32.25 6.51 12.67
N VAL A 359 31.39 6.78 11.68
CA VAL A 359 31.33 8.05 10.96
C VAL A 359 29.93 8.65 11.10
N ALA A 360 29.85 9.97 11.24
CA ALA A 360 28.60 10.70 11.32
C ALA A 360 27.86 10.74 9.96
N TYR A 361 26.56 10.99 10.01
CA TYR A 361 25.77 11.19 8.79
C TYR A 361 26.11 12.53 8.12
N ASP A 362 26.32 12.49 6.80
CA ASP A 362 26.36 13.69 5.94
C ASP A 362 25.14 13.70 5.01
N PHE A 363 23.98 14.09 5.56
CA PHE A 363 22.73 14.06 4.81
C PHE A 363 22.75 14.95 3.57
N ALA A 364 23.49 16.06 3.59
CA ALA A 364 23.62 16.95 2.45
C ALA A 364 24.40 16.29 1.32
N ALA A 365 25.53 15.64 1.64
CA ALA A 365 26.31 14.90 0.65
C ALA A 365 25.54 13.72 0.06
N TYR A 366 24.80 12.95 0.86
CA TYR A 366 23.98 11.83 0.37
C TYR A 366 22.92 12.31 -0.63
N ARG A 367 22.21 13.40 -0.31
CA ARG A 367 21.21 14.00 -1.21
C ARG A 367 21.85 14.48 -2.51
N ARG A 368 23.00 15.13 -2.45
CA ARG A 368 23.73 15.61 -3.63
C ARG A 368 24.13 14.45 -4.55
N VAL A 369 24.78 13.43 -4.01
CA VAL A 369 25.23 12.25 -4.77
C VAL A 369 24.05 11.51 -5.40
N ALA A 370 22.93 11.36 -4.69
CA ALA A 370 21.72 10.77 -5.24
C ALA A 370 21.21 11.55 -6.47
N ARG A 371 21.20 12.89 -6.42
CA ARG A 371 20.78 13.74 -7.56
C ARG A 371 21.71 13.57 -8.77
N GLU A 372 23.02 13.56 -8.54
CA GLU A 372 24.03 13.35 -9.59
C GLU A 372 23.87 11.97 -10.24
N PHE A 373 23.65 10.93 -9.43
CA PHE A 373 23.37 9.58 -9.90
C PHE A 373 22.14 9.51 -10.81
N PHE A 374 21.00 10.04 -10.36
CA PHE A 374 19.78 9.99 -11.15
C PHE A 374 19.84 10.82 -12.43
N ALA A 375 20.64 11.91 -12.45
CA ALA A 375 20.90 12.65 -13.68
C ALA A 375 21.63 11.78 -14.72
N VAL A 376 22.68 11.06 -14.31
CA VAL A 376 23.41 10.11 -15.19
C VAL A 376 22.49 8.95 -15.62
N ALA A 377 21.70 8.40 -14.69
CA ALA A 377 20.80 7.30 -14.97
C ALA A 377 19.75 7.63 -16.04
N VAL A 378 19.13 8.81 -15.97
CA VAL A 378 18.14 9.25 -16.97
C VAL A 378 18.77 9.50 -18.34
N GLU A 379 20.00 10.01 -18.39
CA GLU A 379 20.68 10.26 -19.65
C GLU A 379 21.06 8.97 -20.40
N MET A 380 21.43 7.92 -19.64
CA MET A 380 21.96 6.66 -20.15
C MET A 380 20.89 5.59 -20.43
N SER A 381 19.61 5.86 -20.18
CA SER A 381 18.53 4.87 -20.28
C SER A 381 17.38 5.31 -21.19
N ASP A 382 16.52 4.35 -21.54
CA ASP A 382 15.23 4.58 -22.18
C ASP A 382 14.16 4.91 -21.11
N GLU A 383 14.04 4.02 -20.12
CA GLU A 383 13.13 4.16 -18.98
C GLU A 383 13.90 4.12 -17.66
N THR A 384 13.46 4.86 -16.65
CA THR A 384 14.17 5.00 -15.37
C THR A 384 13.16 4.97 -14.25
N GLN A 385 13.24 3.94 -13.42
CA GLN A 385 12.43 3.83 -12.22
C GLN A 385 13.30 4.00 -10.97
N VAL A 386 12.93 4.97 -10.15
CA VAL A 386 13.53 5.21 -8.84
C VAL A 386 13.09 4.12 -7.87
N VAL A 387 14.03 3.28 -7.41
CA VAL A 387 13.72 2.28 -6.38
C VAL A 387 13.97 2.87 -4.99
N SER A 388 15.16 3.42 -4.78
CA SER A 388 15.58 4.15 -3.57
C SER A 388 16.40 5.37 -3.99
N VAL A 389 17.09 6.01 -3.04
CA VAL A 389 17.97 7.16 -3.32
C VAL A 389 19.28 6.75 -3.98
N ASP A 390 19.63 5.47 -3.87
CA ASP A 390 20.90 4.86 -4.26
C ASP A 390 20.70 3.65 -5.19
N GLU A 391 19.47 3.39 -5.63
CA GLU A 391 19.09 2.25 -6.45
C GLU A 391 18.11 2.67 -7.55
N ALA A 392 18.41 2.28 -8.79
CA ALA A 392 17.58 2.53 -9.95
C ALA A 392 17.40 1.27 -10.80
N LEU A 393 16.23 1.15 -11.41
CA LEU A 393 15.99 0.23 -12.52
C LEU A 393 15.97 1.02 -13.82
N LEU A 394 16.72 0.56 -14.81
CA LEU A 394 16.85 1.19 -16.12
C LEU A 394 16.38 0.21 -17.19
N ASP A 395 15.49 0.65 -18.07
CA ASP A 395 15.24 -0.04 -19.33
C ASP A 395 16.23 0.51 -20.35
N VAL A 396 16.95 -0.39 -21.00
CA VAL A 396 17.96 -0.06 -22.01
C VAL A 396 17.75 -0.86 -23.30
N SER A 397 16.56 -1.44 -23.46
CA SER A 397 16.27 -2.38 -24.55
C SER A 397 16.55 -1.82 -25.93
N ARG A 398 16.38 -0.49 -26.14
CA ARG A 398 16.68 0.14 -27.44
C ARG A 398 18.15 0.53 -27.61
N ARG A 399 18.86 0.73 -26.50
CA ARG A 399 20.26 1.21 -26.48
C ARG A 399 21.27 0.07 -26.49
N ALA A 400 20.91 -1.06 -25.88
CA ALA A 400 21.78 -2.19 -25.65
C ALA A 400 20.96 -3.50 -25.67
N PRO A 401 20.62 -4.02 -26.87
CA PRO A 401 19.72 -5.17 -27.02
C PRO A 401 20.39 -6.52 -26.73
N ASP A 402 21.72 -6.58 -26.65
CA ASP A 402 22.48 -7.82 -26.48
C ASP A 402 23.44 -7.75 -25.28
N GLU A 403 24.00 -8.89 -24.90
CA GLU A 403 24.88 -8.99 -23.72
C GLU A 403 26.13 -8.11 -23.83
N ALA A 404 26.79 -8.08 -24.99
CA ALA A 404 28.03 -7.33 -25.17
C ALA A 404 27.77 -5.82 -25.11
N SER A 405 26.74 -5.33 -25.83
CA SER A 405 26.35 -3.92 -25.78
C SER A 405 25.84 -3.51 -24.40
N ALA A 406 25.14 -4.39 -23.69
CA ALA A 406 24.64 -4.10 -22.36
C ALA A 406 25.74 -4.07 -21.30
N LEU A 407 26.72 -4.98 -21.35
CA LEU A 407 27.88 -4.91 -20.47
C LEU A 407 28.73 -3.66 -20.75
N ALA A 408 28.92 -3.29 -22.02
CA ALA A 408 29.62 -2.06 -22.38
C ALA A 408 28.89 -0.80 -21.85
N LEU A 409 27.56 -0.76 -21.94
CA LEU A 409 26.76 0.34 -21.39
C LEU A 409 26.80 0.34 -19.85
N ALA A 410 26.77 -0.83 -19.20
CA ALA A 410 26.90 -0.95 -17.75
C ALA A 410 28.24 -0.38 -17.26
N GLU A 411 29.36 -0.69 -17.93
CA GLU A 411 30.66 -0.08 -17.66
C GLU A 411 30.70 1.42 -17.94
N GLY A 412 30.00 1.88 -18.97
CA GLY A 412 29.77 3.30 -19.24
C GLY A 412 29.09 4.00 -18.05
N ILE A 413 28.00 3.43 -17.54
CA ILE A 413 27.27 3.93 -16.37
C ILE A 413 28.18 3.96 -15.13
N ARG A 414 28.90 2.87 -14.84
CA ARG A 414 29.83 2.79 -13.70
C ARG A 414 30.86 3.92 -13.73
N ARG A 415 31.54 4.10 -14.87
CA ARG A 415 32.55 5.16 -15.06
C ARG A 415 31.96 6.55 -14.90
N ARG A 416 30.80 6.82 -15.50
CA ARG A 416 30.15 8.13 -15.43
C ARG A 416 29.66 8.47 -14.02
N VAL A 417 29.05 7.51 -13.33
CA VAL A 417 28.62 7.70 -11.93
C VAL A 417 29.84 7.93 -11.04
N PHE A 418 30.92 7.18 -11.21
CA PHE A 418 32.15 7.40 -10.46
C PHE A 418 32.75 8.78 -10.74
N ALA A 419 32.82 9.20 -12.01
CA ALA A 419 33.33 10.53 -12.38
C ALA A 419 32.47 11.67 -11.79
N ALA A 420 31.15 11.50 -11.75
CA ALA A 420 30.25 12.51 -11.21
C ALA A 420 30.25 12.56 -9.67
N THR A 421 30.37 11.42 -9.00
CA THR A 421 30.07 11.29 -7.56
C THR A 421 31.26 10.92 -6.68
N GLY A 422 32.35 10.43 -7.27
CA GLY A 422 33.47 9.79 -6.57
C GLY A 422 33.13 8.43 -5.96
N CYS A 423 31.91 7.91 -6.16
CA CYS A 423 31.40 6.70 -5.53
C CYS A 423 31.16 5.59 -6.55
N ARG A 424 31.42 4.35 -6.15
CA ARG A 424 31.29 3.16 -7.00
C ARG A 424 29.87 2.59 -6.94
N VAL A 425 29.43 2.05 -8.07
CA VAL A 425 28.14 1.35 -8.23
C VAL A 425 28.38 -0.01 -8.84
N SER A 426 27.52 -0.96 -8.48
CA SER A 426 27.44 -2.25 -9.15
C SER A 426 26.20 -2.29 -10.05
N VAL A 427 26.33 -2.96 -11.20
CA VAL A 427 25.29 -3.03 -12.22
C VAL A 427 24.98 -4.47 -12.57
N GLY A 428 23.74 -4.89 -12.35
CA GLY A 428 23.25 -6.17 -12.84
C GLY A 428 22.36 -5.98 -14.06
N VAL A 429 22.52 -6.84 -15.05
CA VAL A 429 21.78 -6.79 -16.31
C VAL A 429 21.03 -8.10 -16.49
N GLY A 430 19.78 -8.03 -16.95
CA GLY A 430 18.99 -9.21 -17.27
C GLY A 430 17.69 -8.90 -18.01
N PRO A 431 16.92 -9.94 -18.38
CA PRO A 431 15.70 -9.80 -19.17
C PRO A 431 14.51 -9.20 -18.39
N SER A 432 14.64 -9.07 -17.07
CA SER A 432 13.61 -8.52 -16.19
C SER A 432 14.22 -7.90 -14.94
N ALA A 433 13.44 -7.08 -14.23
CA ALA A 433 13.92 -6.38 -13.03
C ALA A 433 14.35 -7.34 -11.91
N CYS A 434 13.67 -8.48 -11.72
CA CYS A 434 14.06 -9.46 -10.72
C CYS A 434 15.38 -10.17 -11.07
N VAL A 435 15.62 -10.46 -12.35
CA VAL A 435 16.88 -11.05 -12.83
C VAL A 435 18.03 -10.03 -12.72
N ALA A 436 17.81 -8.78 -13.13
CA ALA A 436 18.79 -7.71 -13.02
C ALA A 436 19.22 -7.43 -11.57
N ARG A 437 18.27 -7.45 -10.62
CA ARG A 437 18.56 -7.37 -9.18
C ARG A 437 19.43 -8.53 -8.70
N ALA A 438 19.11 -9.76 -9.11
CA ALA A 438 19.92 -10.93 -8.77
C ALA A 438 21.33 -10.84 -9.36
N ALA A 439 21.45 -10.40 -10.62
CA ALA A 439 22.74 -10.14 -11.27
C ALA A 439 23.57 -9.11 -10.50
N THR A 440 22.95 -8.04 -10.00
CA THR A 440 23.64 -7.00 -9.23
C THR A 440 24.22 -7.55 -7.94
N ARG A 441 23.48 -8.42 -7.24
CA ARG A 441 23.98 -9.07 -6.03
C ARG A 441 25.21 -9.93 -6.30
N LEU A 442 25.24 -10.59 -7.46
CA LEU A 442 26.38 -11.39 -7.92
C LEU A 442 27.54 -10.53 -8.48
N ALA A 443 27.28 -9.25 -8.80
CA ALA A 443 28.26 -8.29 -9.28
C ALA A 443 28.94 -7.50 -8.15
N LYS A 444 28.27 -7.34 -7.00
CA LYS A 444 28.80 -6.57 -5.86
C LYS A 444 30.03 -7.24 -5.22
N PRO A 445 31.04 -6.47 -4.80
CA PRO A 445 31.19 -5.01 -4.96
C PRO A 445 31.81 -4.60 -6.30
N ASP A 446 31.49 -3.39 -6.75
CA ASP A 446 32.09 -2.68 -7.88
C ASP A 446 32.25 -3.52 -9.16
N GLY A 447 31.16 -4.15 -9.60
CA GLY A 447 31.15 -4.97 -10.80
C GLY A 447 29.94 -4.73 -11.69
N ALA A 448 30.06 -5.16 -12.94
CA ALA A 448 28.94 -5.34 -13.85
C ALA A 448 28.75 -6.84 -14.14
N ARG A 449 27.49 -7.30 -14.21
CA ARG A 449 27.20 -8.70 -14.55
C ARG A 449 25.92 -8.85 -15.36
N TRP A 450 26.00 -9.61 -16.44
CA TRP A 450 24.86 -10.12 -17.17
C TRP A 450 24.37 -11.44 -16.57
N LEU A 451 23.05 -11.62 -16.51
CA LEU A 451 22.44 -12.87 -16.12
C LEU A 451 21.29 -13.20 -17.08
N SER A 452 21.45 -14.28 -17.83
CA SER A 452 20.39 -14.85 -18.66
C SER A 452 19.28 -15.46 -17.79
N LEU A 453 18.13 -15.74 -18.39
CA LEU A 453 17.04 -16.39 -17.67
C LEU A 453 17.44 -17.79 -17.17
N ASP A 454 18.10 -18.59 -18.02
CA ASP A 454 18.57 -19.93 -17.61
C ASP A 454 19.64 -19.84 -16.52
N GLY A 455 20.56 -18.89 -16.65
CA GLY A 455 21.56 -18.60 -15.64
C GLY A 455 20.92 -18.23 -14.29
N TYR A 456 19.83 -17.45 -14.30
CA TYR A 456 19.05 -17.12 -13.11
C TYR A 456 18.36 -18.33 -12.50
N LEU A 457 17.73 -19.18 -13.32
CA LEU A 457 17.03 -20.38 -12.86
C LEU A 457 18.00 -21.39 -12.22
N ALA A 458 19.25 -21.44 -12.69
CA ALA A 458 20.30 -22.29 -12.15
C ALA A 458 20.92 -21.78 -10.83
N GLN A 459 20.74 -20.50 -10.47
CA GLN A 459 21.33 -19.97 -9.24
C GLN A 459 20.67 -20.54 -7.97
N PRO A 460 21.44 -20.91 -6.93
CA PRO A 460 20.92 -21.34 -5.63
C PRO A 460 20.48 -20.14 -4.76
N LEU A 461 19.61 -19.28 -5.28
CA LEU A 461 19.13 -18.08 -4.59
C LEU A 461 18.08 -18.42 -3.52
N ARG A 462 18.14 -17.70 -2.39
CA ARG A 462 17.15 -17.81 -1.33
C ARG A 462 15.96 -16.90 -1.63
N LEU A 463 14.78 -17.23 -1.09
CA LEU A 463 13.60 -16.38 -1.27
C LEU A 463 13.77 -14.97 -0.68
N ALA A 464 14.57 -14.82 0.37
CA ALA A 464 14.89 -13.51 0.94
C ALA A 464 15.71 -12.61 -0.01
N ASP A 465 16.27 -13.18 -1.07
CA ASP A 465 17.04 -12.44 -2.08
C ASP A 465 16.14 -11.94 -3.23
N LEU A 466 14.86 -12.34 -3.26
CA LEU A 466 13.87 -11.89 -4.23
C LEU A 466 13.23 -10.55 -3.79
N GLY A 467 13.16 -9.60 -4.73
CA GLY A 467 12.46 -8.33 -4.51
C GLY A 467 11.01 -8.53 -4.08
N GLY A 468 10.58 -7.83 -3.03
CA GLY A 468 9.22 -7.94 -2.48
C GLY A 468 9.04 -9.03 -1.41
N VAL A 469 10.07 -9.84 -1.13
CA VAL A 469 10.06 -10.84 -0.04
C VAL A 469 10.84 -10.34 1.17
N GLY A 470 10.14 -9.71 2.12
CA GLY A 470 10.71 -9.32 3.42
C GLY A 470 10.66 -10.44 4.46
N ASP A 471 11.19 -10.18 5.67
CA ASP A 471 11.33 -11.18 6.75
C ASP A 471 10.03 -11.88 7.13
N THR A 472 8.90 -11.17 7.14
CA THR A 472 7.60 -11.77 7.47
C THR A 472 7.15 -12.74 6.39
N LEU A 473 7.23 -12.33 5.12
CA LEU A 473 6.82 -13.16 3.99
C LEU A 473 7.77 -14.36 3.82
N GLY A 474 9.07 -14.10 3.89
CA GLY A 474 10.10 -15.13 3.87
C GLY A 474 10.03 -16.07 5.08
N GLY A 475 9.63 -15.58 6.25
CA GLY A 475 9.36 -16.39 7.44
C GLY A 475 8.19 -17.35 7.25
N GLN A 476 7.08 -16.88 6.69
CA GLN A 476 5.91 -17.71 6.35
C GLN A 476 6.27 -18.79 5.32
N LEU A 477 6.99 -18.43 4.26
CA LEU A 477 7.43 -19.38 3.23
C LEU A 477 8.38 -20.43 3.80
N ARG A 478 9.37 -20.03 4.62
CA ARG A 478 10.30 -20.96 5.29
C ARG A 478 9.59 -21.93 6.22
N ALA A 479 8.61 -21.44 7.00
CA ALA A 479 7.79 -22.30 7.86
C ALA A 479 6.99 -23.34 7.07
N ALA A 480 6.68 -23.07 5.80
CA ALA A 480 6.02 -24.00 4.88
C ALA A 480 7.00 -24.92 4.10
N GLY A 481 8.29 -24.90 4.46
CA GLY A 481 9.35 -25.67 3.79
C GLY A 481 9.81 -25.08 2.46
N LEU A 482 9.56 -23.80 2.20
CA LEU A 482 9.99 -23.09 0.99
C LEU A 482 11.06 -22.09 1.37
N ALA A 483 12.34 -22.40 1.11
CA ALA A 483 13.48 -21.55 1.50
C ALA A 483 14.20 -20.95 0.28
N GLN A 484 14.28 -21.70 -0.80
CA GLN A 484 14.93 -21.34 -2.06
C GLN A 484 13.90 -21.04 -3.15
N LEU A 485 14.34 -20.32 -4.19
CA LEU A 485 13.51 -20.07 -5.36
C LEU A 485 13.09 -21.39 -6.03
N ALA A 486 13.99 -22.37 -6.07
CA ALA A 486 13.72 -23.70 -6.61
C ALA A 486 12.56 -24.40 -5.88
N ASP A 487 12.48 -24.29 -4.55
CA ASP A 487 11.41 -24.91 -3.76
C ASP A 487 10.03 -24.41 -4.21
N VAL A 488 9.90 -23.10 -4.42
CA VAL A 488 8.65 -22.47 -4.89
C VAL A 488 8.29 -22.92 -6.30
N ARG A 489 9.29 -23.04 -7.20
CA ARG A 489 9.07 -23.53 -8.57
C ARG A 489 8.54 -24.97 -8.57
N HIS A 490 9.10 -25.85 -7.75
CA HIS A 490 8.64 -27.24 -7.61
C HIS A 490 7.29 -27.34 -6.89
N ALA A 491 7.06 -26.54 -5.86
CA ALA A 491 5.81 -26.51 -5.10
C ALA A 491 4.61 -26.01 -5.93
N GLY A 492 4.85 -25.16 -6.93
CA GLY A 492 3.83 -24.61 -7.79
C GLY A 492 3.07 -23.41 -7.21
N LEU A 493 2.30 -22.75 -8.08
CA LEU A 493 1.58 -21.52 -7.74
C LEU A 493 0.53 -21.73 -6.64
N LEU A 494 -0.24 -22.83 -6.70
CA LEU A 494 -1.33 -23.09 -5.76
C LEU A 494 -0.84 -23.23 -4.31
N ARG A 495 0.26 -23.98 -4.10
CA ARG A 495 0.87 -24.13 -2.77
C ARG A 495 1.42 -22.79 -2.28
N THR A 496 2.08 -22.04 -3.15
CA THR A 496 2.61 -20.72 -2.81
C THR A 496 1.49 -19.76 -2.37
N GLN A 497 0.38 -19.73 -3.12
CA GLN A 497 -0.79 -18.92 -2.79
C GLN A 497 -1.51 -19.38 -1.52
N ALA A 498 -1.50 -20.68 -1.19
CA ALA A 498 -2.07 -21.19 0.04
C ALA A 498 -1.31 -20.69 1.28
N VAL A 499 0.02 -20.49 1.17
CA VAL A 499 0.86 -20.02 2.29
C VAL A 499 0.73 -18.50 2.49
N VAL A 500 0.81 -17.72 1.41
CA VAL A 500 0.98 -16.26 1.51
C VAL A 500 -0.17 -15.43 0.93
N GLY A 501 -1.21 -16.10 0.43
CA GLY A 501 -2.36 -15.48 -0.22
C GLY A 501 -2.19 -15.31 -1.73
N GLN A 502 -3.30 -15.03 -2.42
CA GLN A 502 -3.40 -15.05 -3.89
C GLN A 502 -2.44 -14.10 -4.59
N ALA A 503 -2.50 -12.80 -4.26
CA ALA A 503 -1.70 -11.77 -4.93
C ALA A 503 -0.21 -11.91 -4.64
N LYS A 504 0.17 -12.06 -3.36
CA LYS A 504 1.57 -12.24 -2.95
C LYS A 504 2.14 -13.55 -3.47
N GLY A 505 1.35 -14.62 -3.44
CA GLY A 505 1.78 -15.93 -3.93
C GLY A 505 2.06 -15.91 -5.43
N ARG A 506 1.26 -15.16 -6.20
CA ARG A 506 1.53 -14.94 -7.62
C ARG A 506 2.81 -14.14 -7.84
N LEU A 507 2.98 -13.02 -7.14
CA LEU A 507 4.19 -12.19 -7.21
C LEU A 507 5.46 -13.00 -6.91
N VAL A 508 5.46 -13.77 -5.82
CA VAL A 508 6.60 -14.60 -5.42
C VAL A 508 6.87 -15.68 -6.47
N PHE A 509 5.83 -16.38 -6.91
CA PHE A 509 5.96 -17.45 -7.89
C PHE A 509 6.53 -16.93 -9.22
N ASP A 510 5.95 -15.86 -9.77
CA ASP A 510 6.42 -15.25 -11.03
C ASP A 510 7.87 -14.77 -10.89
N GLY A 511 8.20 -14.14 -9.77
CA GLY A 511 9.57 -13.73 -9.44
C GLY A 511 10.56 -14.91 -9.43
N CYS A 512 10.19 -16.06 -8.87
CA CYS A 512 11.04 -17.27 -8.86
C CYS A 512 11.32 -17.83 -10.26
N TRP A 513 10.48 -17.50 -11.24
CA TRP A 513 10.65 -17.84 -12.66
C TRP A 513 11.28 -16.71 -13.47
N GLY A 514 11.77 -15.64 -12.83
CA GLY A 514 12.36 -14.49 -13.54
C GLY A 514 11.31 -13.65 -14.29
N ARG A 515 10.03 -13.87 -14.05
CA ARG A 515 8.92 -13.22 -14.76
C ARG A 515 8.50 -11.97 -14.01
N ASP A 516 8.87 -10.82 -14.55
CA ASP A 516 8.39 -9.51 -14.12
C ASP A 516 8.11 -8.65 -15.35
N ALA A 517 6.88 -8.78 -15.88
CA ALA A 517 6.45 -8.13 -17.12
C ALA A 517 5.96 -6.69 -16.92
N GLY A 518 6.02 -6.16 -15.69
CA GLY A 518 5.60 -4.79 -15.42
C GLY A 518 6.48 -3.79 -16.18
N PRO A 519 5.89 -2.77 -16.84
CA PRO A 519 6.68 -1.65 -17.35
C PRO A 519 7.35 -0.94 -16.17
N LEU A 520 8.54 -0.40 -16.41
CA LEU A 520 9.18 0.47 -15.42
C LEU A 520 8.36 1.77 -15.30
N VAL A 521 8.09 2.18 -14.07
CA VAL A 521 7.25 3.37 -13.80
C VAL A 521 8.15 4.54 -13.39
N SER A 522 8.33 5.51 -14.28
CA SER A 522 9.04 6.76 -13.99
C SER A 522 8.22 7.77 -13.20
N ASP A 523 6.94 7.90 -13.49
CA ASP A 523 6.04 8.88 -12.84
C ASP A 523 5.06 8.19 -11.89
N ALA A 524 5.52 7.95 -10.67
CA ALA A 524 4.68 7.39 -9.61
C ALA A 524 3.99 8.53 -8.84
N ARG A 525 2.75 8.86 -9.22
CA ARG A 525 1.94 9.83 -8.49
C ARG A 525 1.79 9.45 -7.01
N ARG A 526 2.14 10.38 -6.12
CA ARG A 526 2.05 10.18 -4.67
C ARG A 526 0.61 9.94 -4.22
N GLN A 527 0.40 8.93 -3.38
CA GLN A 527 -0.94 8.51 -2.93
C GLN A 527 -1.30 8.99 -1.51
N ALA A 528 -0.30 9.33 -0.70
CA ALA A 528 -0.50 9.78 0.68
C ALA A 528 0.65 10.67 1.17
N PHE A 529 0.34 11.54 2.11
CA PHE A 529 1.30 12.25 2.94
C PHE A 529 1.18 11.76 4.37
N GLY A 530 2.28 11.48 5.04
CA GLY A 530 2.20 11.00 6.40
C GLY A 530 3.56 10.88 7.04
N CYS A 531 3.52 10.75 8.35
CA CYS A 531 4.72 10.70 9.17
C CYS A 531 4.42 9.83 10.40
N GLU A 532 5.40 9.07 10.86
CA GLU A 532 5.29 8.18 12.03
C GLU A 532 6.57 8.30 12.86
N ILE A 533 6.41 8.54 14.16
CA ILE A 533 7.52 8.58 15.11
C ILE A 533 7.27 7.54 16.19
N GLY A 534 8.24 6.64 16.37
CA GLY A 534 8.24 5.58 17.38
C GLY A 534 9.53 5.53 18.21
N TRP A 535 10.26 6.63 18.27
CA TRP A 535 11.45 6.79 19.10
C TRP A 535 11.31 8.10 19.88
N GLY A 536 11.67 8.09 21.17
CA GLY A 536 11.51 9.24 22.06
C GLY A 536 10.07 9.51 22.53
N VAL A 537 9.13 8.62 22.21
CA VAL A 537 7.71 8.80 22.59
C VAL A 537 7.51 8.31 24.02
N ARG A 538 7.47 9.27 24.96
CA ARG A 538 7.15 9.10 26.38
C ARG A 538 6.16 10.19 26.76
N ILE A 539 4.90 9.81 26.90
CA ILE A 539 3.76 10.72 27.08
C ILE A 539 3.10 10.34 28.39
N SER A 540 2.79 11.33 29.23
CA SER A 540 2.20 11.11 30.56
C SER A 540 0.75 11.56 30.63
N THR A 541 0.33 12.53 29.81
CA THR A 541 -1.02 13.09 29.85
C THR A 541 -1.72 13.06 28.49
N ALA A 542 -3.05 13.21 28.51
CA ALA A 542 -3.86 13.27 27.30
C ALA A 542 -3.57 14.55 26.48
N GLU A 543 -3.27 15.65 27.15
CA GLU A 543 -2.93 16.94 26.55
C GLU A 543 -1.61 16.85 25.79
N GLU A 544 -0.60 16.21 26.38
CA GLU A 544 0.67 15.93 25.73
C GLU A 544 0.48 15.06 24.47
N ALA A 545 -0.37 14.03 24.56
CA ALA A 545 -0.70 13.16 23.44
C ALA A 545 -1.37 13.93 22.29
N ALA A 546 -2.37 14.75 22.62
CA ALA A 546 -3.07 15.60 21.66
C ALA A 546 -2.12 16.62 21.02
N GLY A 547 -1.27 17.28 21.80
CA GLY A 547 -0.24 18.20 21.31
C GLY A 547 0.73 17.53 20.34
N PHE A 548 1.17 16.31 20.64
CA PHE A 548 2.05 15.56 19.77
C PHE A 548 1.38 15.14 18.45
N VAL A 549 0.12 14.67 18.50
CA VAL A 549 -0.68 14.38 17.30
C VAL A 549 -0.84 15.62 16.42
N ARG A 550 -1.13 16.79 17.01
CA ARG A 550 -1.24 18.06 16.27
C ARG A 550 0.06 18.40 15.54
N GLN A 551 1.21 18.26 16.20
CA GLN A 551 2.51 18.51 15.55
C GLN A 551 2.77 17.58 14.35
N LEU A 552 2.43 16.29 14.47
CA LEU A 552 2.59 15.32 13.38
C LEU A 552 1.60 15.58 12.23
N ALA A 553 0.35 15.89 12.56
CA ALA A 553 -0.68 16.24 11.59
C ALA A 553 -0.31 17.51 10.82
N ASP A 554 0.23 18.52 11.50
CA ASP A 554 0.70 19.76 10.89
C ASP A 554 1.88 19.52 9.94
N HIS A 555 2.86 18.70 10.37
CA HIS A 555 3.98 18.35 9.50
C HIS A 555 3.51 17.63 8.22
N ALA A 556 2.58 16.68 8.34
CA ALA A 556 2.00 15.99 7.19
C ALA A 556 1.17 16.95 6.30
N TYR A 557 0.41 17.86 6.91
CA TYR A 557 -0.39 18.88 6.23
C TYR A 557 0.48 19.84 5.43
N ALA A 558 1.56 20.38 6.04
CA ALA A 558 2.49 21.27 5.37
C ALA A 558 3.16 20.60 4.16
N GLY A 559 3.53 19.31 4.27
CA GLY A 559 4.06 18.53 3.14
C GLY A 559 3.06 18.37 2.01
N MET A 560 1.80 18.10 2.34
CA MET A 560 0.70 17.98 1.39
C MET A 560 0.41 19.31 0.67
N ARG A 561 0.38 20.42 1.41
CA ARG A 561 0.15 21.76 0.84
C ARG A 561 1.28 22.24 -0.05
N ARG A 562 2.54 21.95 0.29
CA ARG A 562 3.70 22.23 -0.60
C ARG A 562 3.59 21.52 -1.95
N ALA A 563 2.92 20.39 -2.01
CA ALA A 563 2.66 19.67 -3.25
C ALA A 563 1.40 20.16 -3.99
N GLY A 564 0.69 21.19 -3.49
CA GLY A 564 -0.53 21.70 -4.11
C GLY A 564 -1.73 20.74 -4.00
N ARG A 565 -1.73 19.86 -3.00
CA ARG A 565 -2.75 18.82 -2.82
C ARG A 565 -3.52 19.00 -1.51
N TRP A 566 -4.61 18.26 -1.38
CA TRP A 566 -5.35 18.15 -0.12
C TRP A 566 -5.96 16.75 0.01
N ALA A 567 -6.37 16.36 1.21
CA ALA A 567 -6.78 14.98 1.52
C ALA A 567 -8.26 14.91 1.94
N ARG A 568 -8.93 13.81 1.56
CA ARG A 568 -10.30 13.49 2.03
C ARG A 568 -10.33 12.60 3.26
N ALA A 569 -9.21 12.03 3.68
CA ALA A 569 -9.13 11.20 4.88
C ALA A 569 -7.81 11.35 5.61
N ALA A 570 -7.89 11.18 6.93
CA ALA A 570 -6.73 11.01 7.80
C ALA A 570 -6.83 9.66 8.52
N THR A 571 -5.74 8.91 8.56
CA THR A 571 -5.59 7.73 9.40
C THR A 571 -4.56 8.00 10.47
N LEU A 572 -4.98 7.90 11.73
CA LEU A 572 -4.11 7.87 12.89
C LEU A 572 -3.74 6.41 13.18
N ARG A 573 -2.45 6.13 13.33
CA ARG A 573 -1.92 4.84 13.79
C ARG A 573 -1.12 5.07 15.06
N VAL A 574 -1.45 4.36 16.12
CA VAL A 574 -0.76 4.45 17.41
C VAL A 574 -0.21 3.07 17.75
N LYS A 575 1.05 3.00 18.19
CA LYS A 575 1.62 1.79 18.79
C LYS A 575 1.55 1.94 20.29
N VAL A 576 0.91 0.98 20.93
CA VAL A 576 0.70 0.91 22.38
C VAL A 576 1.56 -0.21 22.92
N ARG A 577 2.22 0.00 24.06
CA ARG A 577 3.03 -1.04 24.72
C ARG A 577 2.15 -2.27 24.96
N ARG A 578 2.65 -3.44 24.55
CA ARG A 578 1.97 -4.71 24.84
C ARG A 578 2.00 -4.99 26.34
N SER A 579 0.90 -5.50 26.89
CA SER A 579 0.86 -5.93 28.29
C SER A 579 1.93 -6.99 28.57
N GLY A 580 2.64 -6.86 29.70
CA GLY A 580 3.77 -7.74 30.05
C GLY A 580 5.07 -7.48 29.29
N ALA A 581 5.13 -6.51 28.36
CA ALA A 581 6.38 -6.14 27.72
C ALA A 581 7.32 -5.43 28.70
N GLY A 582 8.54 -5.96 28.81
CA GLY A 582 9.63 -5.36 29.58
C GLY A 582 10.25 -4.14 28.89
N ARG A 583 11.42 -3.73 29.40
CA ARG A 583 12.18 -2.59 28.87
C ARG A 583 12.53 -2.79 27.39
N PRO A 584 12.34 -1.78 26.52
CA PRO A 584 12.77 -1.87 25.12
C PRO A 584 14.27 -2.12 25.00
N ALA A 585 14.67 -3.01 24.09
CA ALA A 585 16.09 -3.28 23.81
C ALA A 585 16.83 -2.06 23.23
N LYS A 586 16.13 -1.20 22.48
CA LYS A 586 16.68 0.05 21.95
C LYS A 586 16.33 1.21 22.87
N PHE A 587 17.34 1.99 23.28
CA PHE A 587 17.13 3.16 24.12
C PHE A 587 16.15 4.15 23.47
N LEU A 588 15.12 4.57 24.22
CA LEU A 588 13.99 5.38 23.77
C LEU A 588 13.18 4.78 22.60
N GLY A 589 13.41 3.52 22.23
CA GLY A 589 12.63 2.82 21.22
C GLY A 589 11.21 2.53 21.69
N HIS A 590 10.33 2.17 20.74
CA HIS A 590 8.95 1.80 21.05
C HIS A 590 8.83 0.44 21.78
N GLY A 591 9.76 -0.49 21.55
CA GLY A 591 9.72 -1.84 22.14
C GLY A 591 8.63 -2.71 21.53
N LEU A 592 8.18 -3.73 22.28
CA LEU A 592 7.08 -4.60 21.86
C LEU A 592 5.75 -3.87 22.03
N CYS A 593 5.02 -3.73 20.93
CA CYS A 593 3.78 -2.97 20.88
C CYS A 593 2.70 -3.67 20.08
N ASP A 594 1.46 -3.36 20.41
CA ASP A 594 0.30 -3.61 19.59
C ASP A 594 -0.07 -2.32 18.82
N ALA A 595 -0.44 -2.47 17.55
CA ALA A 595 -0.77 -1.34 16.70
C ALA A 595 -2.28 -1.19 16.60
N VAL A 596 -2.78 -0.02 16.99
CA VAL A 596 -4.18 0.39 16.83
C VAL A 596 -4.25 1.53 15.82
N SER A 597 -5.36 1.61 15.08
CA SER A 597 -5.53 2.68 14.10
C SER A 597 -6.97 3.11 13.97
N ARG A 598 -7.18 4.39 13.69
CA ARG A 598 -8.49 4.97 13.42
C ARG A 598 -8.40 5.84 12.16
N CYS A 599 -9.37 5.67 11.27
CA CYS A 599 -9.52 6.50 10.08
C CYS A 599 -10.67 7.47 10.27
N VAL A 600 -10.48 8.73 9.89
CA VAL A 600 -11.48 9.79 9.92
C VAL A 600 -11.58 10.46 8.56
N GLU A 601 -12.78 10.87 8.22
CA GLU A 601 -13.03 11.66 7.03
C GLU A 601 -12.74 13.15 7.27
N LEU A 602 -12.17 13.80 6.26
CA LEU A 602 -11.85 15.23 6.28
C LEU A 602 -12.87 15.97 5.40
N ARG A 603 -13.83 16.64 6.06
CA ARG A 603 -14.83 17.49 5.38
C ARG A 603 -14.26 18.86 5.00
N GLY A 604 -13.48 19.46 5.89
CA GLY A 604 -12.77 20.72 5.64
C GLY A 604 -11.34 20.51 5.12
N ARG A 605 -10.84 21.51 4.38
CA ARG A 605 -9.46 21.56 3.85
C ARG A 605 -8.51 22.40 4.72
N GLY A 606 -9.06 23.15 5.67
CA GLY A 606 -8.31 24.05 6.56
C GLY A 606 -7.36 23.28 7.48
N ARG A 607 -6.23 23.91 7.81
CA ARG A 607 -5.21 23.34 8.71
C ARG A 607 -5.81 22.89 10.03
N GLU A 608 -6.50 23.78 10.74
CA GLU A 608 -7.10 23.48 12.05
C GLU A 608 -8.08 22.31 11.98
N HIS A 609 -8.94 22.29 10.96
CA HIS A 609 -9.86 21.17 10.73
C HIS A 609 -9.11 19.83 10.66
N VAL A 610 -8.03 19.73 9.88
CA VAL A 610 -7.28 18.48 9.74
C VAL A 610 -6.64 18.07 11.08
N LEU A 611 -6.08 19.02 11.83
CA LEU A 611 -5.45 18.78 13.13
C LEU A 611 -6.49 18.29 14.15
N ASP A 612 -7.62 18.98 14.26
CA ASP A 612 -8.69 18.66 15.21
C ASP A 612 -9.27 17.27 14.94
N ARG A 613 -9.53 16.95 13.66
CA ARG A 613 -9.98 15.60 13.27
C ARG A 613 -8.99 14.50 13.66
N CYS A 614 -7.69 14.76 13.61
CA CYS A 614 -6.67 13.79 14.05
C CYS A 614 -6.66 13.62 15.57
N VAL A 615 -6.87 14.70 16.34
CA VAL A 615 -6.97 14.64 17.80
C VAL A 615 -8.24 13.92 18.23
N GLU A 616 -9.38 14.19 17.60
CA GLU A 616 -10.62 13.44 17.83
C GLU A 616 -10.43 11.94 17.57
N ALA A 617 -9.67 11.59 16.53
CA ALA A 617 -9.33 10.19 16.25
C ALA A 617 -8.49 9.56 17.38
N LEU A 618 -7.61 10.32 18.03
CA LEU A 618 -6.85 9.88 19.19
C LEU A 618 -7.76 9.68 20.41
N VAL A 619 -8.57 10.68 20.75
CA VAL A 619 -9.49 10.62 21.90
C VAL A 619 -10.43 9.42 21.77
N ALA A 620 -10.96 9.19 20.58
CA ALA A 620 -11.86 8.08 20.33
C ALA A 620 -11.19 6.69 20.33
N LEU A 621 -9.85 6.60 20.37
CA LEU A 621 -9.15 5.33 20.62
C LEU A 621 -9.10 4.98 22.11
N GLY A 622 -9.31 5.93 23.02
CA GLY A 622 -9.39 5.68 24.47
C GLY A 622 -8.15 5.02 25.06
N LEU A 623 -6.95 5.44 24.65
CA LEU A 623 -5.68 4.82 25.04
C LEU A 623 -5.11 5.46 26.31
N ASP A 624 -4.48 4.66 27.18
CA ASP A 624 -3.65 5.17 28.27
C ASP A 624 -2.43 5.92 27.65
N PRO A 625 -2.28 7.23 27.90
CA PRO A 625 -1.14 8.01 27.41
C PRO A 625 0.21 7.39 27.75
N LEU A 626 0.33 6.76 28.93
CA LEU A 626 1.56 6.17 29.43
C LEU A 626 2.00 4.91 28.66
N ASP A 627 1.09 4.28 27.91
CA ASP A 627 1.40 3.14 27.05
C ASP A 627 1.60 3.52 25.58
N ILE A 628 1.40 4.78 25.20
CA ILE A 628 1.71 5.26 23.85
C ILE A 628 3.23 5.20 23.62
N ARG A 629 3.64 4.54 22.53
CA ARG A 629 5.05 4.32 22.15
C ARG A 629 5.38 4.74 20.74
N ALA A 630 4.38 4.89 19.88
CA ALA A 630 4.53 5.54 18.58
C ALA A 630 3.23 6.18 18.14
N VAL A 631 3.31 7.26 17.38
CA VAL A 631 2.17 7.92 16.76
C VAL A 631 2.51 8.20 15.30
N GLY A 632 1.58 7.89 14.41
CA GLY A 632 1.68 8.19 12.99
C GLY A 632 0.38 8.75 12.43
N VAL A 633 0.51 9.79 11.61
CA VAL A 633 -0.60 10.43 10.90
C VAL A 633 -0.40 10.22 9.42
N ARG A 634 -1.45 9.78 8.72
CA ARG A 634 -1.46 9.60 7.26
C ARG A 634 -2.67 10.29 6.65
N LEU A 635 -2.42 11.32 5.84
CA LEU A 635 -3.38 11.99 4.98
C LEU A 635 -3.40 11.28 3.61
N HIS A 636 -4.57 10.80 3.19
CA HIS A 636 -4.74 10.01 1.96
C HIS A 636 -6.09 10.31 1.29
N ARG A 637 -6.37 9.65 0.16
CA ARG A 637 -7.40 10.07 -0.81
C ARG A 637 -7.14 11.51 -1.23
N LEU A 638 -5.99 11.69 -1.87
CA LEU A 638 -5.47 12.99 -2.23
C LEU A 638 -6.12 13.49 -3.52
N GLU A 639 -6.48 14.76 -3.54
CA GLU A 639 -7.06 15.46 -4.68
C GLU A 639 -6.14 16.64 -5.06
N ASP A 640 -6.11 16.93 -6.36
CA ASP A 640 -5.23 17.93 -6.96
C ASP A 640 -5.97 19.25 -7.17
N GLU A 641 -5.41 20.32 -6.61
CA GLU A 641 -6.02 21.66 -6.68
C GLU A 641 -6.10 22.16 -8.14
N ALA A 642 -5.11 21.81 -8.96
CA ALA A 642 -5.06 22.20 -10.37
C ALA A 642 -5.97 21.36 -11.29
N GLU A 643 -6.18 20.07 -10.98
CA GLU A 643 -7.11 19.22 -11.73
C GLU A 643 -8.56 19.61 -11.40
N GLU A 644 -8.86 19.96 -10.15
CA GLU A 644 -10.17 20.49 -9.76
C GLU A 644 -10.45 21.84 -10.42
N ARG A 645 -9.50 22.79 -10.41
CA ARG A 645 -9.66 24.08 -11.10
C ARG A 645 -9.85 23.89 -12.60
N ARG A 646 -9.15 22.94 -13.23
CA ARG A 646 -9.36 22.59 -14.64
C ARG A 646 -10.72 21.95 -14.86
N GLY A 647 -11.14 20.99 -14.04
CA GLY A 647 -12.46 20.38 -14.14
C GLY A 647 -13.59 21.38 -13.92
N VAL A 648 -13.44 22.32 -12.98
CA VAL A 648 -14.40 23.42 -12.77
C VAL A 648 -14.37 24.39 -13.95
N ALA A 649 -13.20 24.75 -14.47
CA ALA A 649 -13.09 25.61 -15.65
C ALA A 649 -13.66 24.94 -16.91
N GLU A 650 -13.45 23.64 -17.10
CA GLU A 650 -14.04 22.82 -18.17
C GLU A 650 -15.54 22.65 -17.99
N MET A 651 -16.03 22.54 -16.76
CA MET A 651 -17.46 22.49 -16.46
C MET A 651 -18.13 23.86 -16.64
N LEU A 652 -17.44 24.95 -16.32
CA LEU A 652 -17.88 26.33 -16.57
C LEU A 652 -17.78 26.70 -18.06
N ALA A 653 -16.76 26.22 -18.77
CA ALA A 653 -16.62 26.39 -20.22
C ALA A 653 -17.60 25.51 -20.99
N GLY A 654 -17.85 24.28 -20.51
CA GLY A 654 -18.90 23.40 -21.00
C GLY A 654 -20.29 23.95 -20.66
N GLY A 655 -20.44 24.62 -19.52
CA GLY A 655 -21.63 25.39 -19.13
C GLY A 655 -21.83 26.65 -19.97
N ALA A 656 -20.74 27.32 -20.39
CA ALA A 656 -20.78 28.45 -21.32
C ALA A 656 -21.05 28.00 -22.75
N ALA A 657 -20.55 26.83 -23.17
CA ALA A 657 -20.89 26.20 -24.45
C ALA A 657 -22.33 25.67 -24.45
N ALA A 658 -22.82 25.13 -23.34
CA ALA A 658 -24.22 24.75 -23.15
C ALA A 658 -25.15 25.97 -23.02
N SER A 659 -24.68 27.08 -22.43
CA SER A 659 -25.39 28.34 -22.35
C SER A 659 -25.40 29.08 -23.68
N ALA A 660 -24.34 28.98 -24.49
CA ALA A 660 -24.31 29.48 -25.86
C ALA A 660 -25.19 28.61 -26.78
N ALA A 661 -25.23 27.29 -26.57
CA ALA A 661 -26.16 26.39 -27.24
C ALA A 661 -27.62 26.58 -26.78
N ALA A 662 -27.86 26.92 -25.52
CA ALA A 662 -29.19 27.21 -24.96
C ALA A 662 -29.69 28.61 -25.34
N ALA A 663 -28.81 29.62 -25.41
CA ALA A 663 -29.14 30.94 -25.95
C ALA A 663 -29.31 30.94 -27.49
N ALA A 664 -28.73 29.95 -28.18
CA ALA A 664 -29.01 29.64 -29.59
C ALA A 664 -30.22 28.70 -29.78
N CYS A 665 -30.81 28.19 -28.70
CA CYS A 665 -32.03 27.36 -28.71
C CYS A 665 -33.21 28.08 -28.04
N ALA A 666 -33.49 29.30 -28.49
CA ALA A 666 -34.83 29.87 -28.44
C ALA A 666 -35.45 29.78 -29.85
N MET A 667 -35.51 28.57 -30.39
CA MET A 667 -36.30 28.22 -31.57
C MET A 667 -37.13 26.99 -31.19
N PRO A 668 -38.46 26.98 -31.36
CA PRO A 668 -39.21 25.74 -31.28
C PRO A 668 -38.70 24.78 -32.36
N ALA A 669 -38.61 23.50 -32.02
CA ALA A 669 -38.07 22.46 -32.91
C ALA A 669 -38.83 22.41 -34.24
N ALA A 670 -38.09 22.23 -35.33
CA ALA A 670 -38.60 21.91 -36.67
C ALA A 670 -39.18 20.49 -36.69
N SER A 671 -40.22 20.24 -35.89
CA SER A 671 -40.84 18.93 -35.74
C SER A 671 -42.36 19.05 -35.70
N GLN A 672 -42.94 19.54 -36.79
CA GLN A 672 -44.31 19.18 -37.17
C GLN A 672 -44.48 18.84 -38.66
N VAL A 673 -43.39 18.81 -39.44
CA VAL A 673 -43.38 18.18 -40.76
C VAL A 673 -42.09 17.39 -40.89
N ASP A 674 -42.20 16.10 -41.19
CA ASP A 674 -41.07 15.21 -41.43
C ASP A 674 -40.27 15.70 -42.66
N PRO A 675 -38.94 15.93 -42.55
CA PRO A 675 -38.11 16.45 -43.64
C PRO A 675 -38.15 15.58 -44.90
N ASP A 676 -38.29 14.27 -44.73
CA ASP A 676 -38.32 13.32 -45.85
C ASP A 676 -39.67 13.37 -46.58
N VAL A 677 -40.75 13.72 -45.87
CA VAL A 677 -42.09 13.95 -46.45
C VAL A 677 -42.13 15.29 -47.19
N LEU A 678 -41.55 16.35 -46.63
CA LEU A 678 -41.46 17.65 -47.30
C LEU A 678 -40.66 17.54 -48.61
N ALA A 679 -39.60 16.72 -48.61
CA ALA A 679 -38.74 16.47 -49.78
C ALA A 679 -39.44 15.69 -50.92
N GLN A 680 -40.52 14.99 -50.64
CA GLN A 680 -41.30 14.23 -51.63
C GLN A 680 -42.50 15.01 -52.18
N LEU A 681 -42.84 16.16 -51.60
CA LEU A 681 -43.93 17.00 -52.11
C LEU A 681 -43.53 17.75 -53.40
N PRO A 682 -44.48 17.96 -54.33
CA PRO A 682 -44.32 18.83 -55.49
C PRO A 682 -43.79 20.23 -55.14
N ALA A 683 -42.97 20.80 -56.02
CA ALA A 683 -42.16 22.00 -55.74
C ALA A 683 -42.97 23.31 -55.62
N ASP A 684 -44.24 23.30 -56.01
CA ASP A 684 -45.22 24.36 -55.84
C ASP A 684 -45.82 24.33 -54.43
N VAL A 685 -46.26 23.16 -53.96
CA VAL A 685 -46.82 22.96 -52.62
C VAL A 685 -45.77 23.21 -51.53
N ARG A 686 -44.53 22.79 -51.75
CA ARG A 686 -43.42 23.05 -50.81
C ARG A 686 -43.17 24.55 -50.61
N ARG A 687 -43.22 25.32 -51.70
CA ARG A 687 -42.93 26.76 -51.69
C ARG A 687 -44.02 27.54 -50.95
N GLU A 688 -45.27 27.12 -51.09
CA GLU A 688 -46.41 27.74 -50.39
C GLU A 688 -46.33 27.51 -48.88
N ILE A 689 -45.97 26.29 -48.46
CA ILE A 689 -45.76 25.95 -47.04
C ILE A 689 -44.60 26.74 -46.44
N GLU A 690 -43.47 26.84 -47.13
CA GLU A 690 -42.31 27.61 -46.68
C GLU A 690 -42.64 29.10 -46.51
N GLN A 691 -43.35 29.70 -47.48
CA GLN A 691 -43.76 31.11 -47.44
C GLN A 691 -44.68 31.41 -46.25
N HIS A 692 -45.61 30.51 -45.96
CA HIS A 692 -46.58 30.66 -44.86
C HIS A 692 -45.94 30.59 -43.47
N TYR A 693 -44.82 29.87 -43.32
CA TYR A 693 -44.05 29.82 -42.08
C TYR A 693 -43.19 31.07 -41.88
N THR A 694 -42.50 31.54 -42.93
CA THR A 694 -41.68 32.76 -42.86
C THR A 694 -42.50 34.00 -42.47
N SER A 695 -43.72 34.14 -42.98
CA SER A 695 -44.60 35.28 -42.67
C SER A 695 -45.11 35.24 -41.22
N SER A 696 -45.40 34.06 -40.67
CA SER A 696 -45.81 33.87 -39.28
C SER A 696 -44.69 34.18 -38.29
N THR A 697 -43.44 33.80 -38.59
CA THR A 697 -42.27 34.12 -37.78
C THR A 697 -41.92 35.61 -37.76
N ALA A 698 -42.12 36.33 -38.88
CA ALA A 698 -41.87 37.77 -38.95
C ALA A 698 -42.85 38.59 -38.09
N ALA A 699 -44.13 38.17 -38.03
CA ALA A 699 -45.14 38.81 -37.19
C ALA A 699 -44.89 38.58 -35.68
N ALA A 700 -44.41 37.39 -35.29
CA ALA A 700 -44.10 37.06 -33.90
C ALA A 700 -42.85 37.83 -33.38
N ALA A 701 -41.84 38.03 -34.24
CA ALA A 701 -40.63 38.77 -33.89
C ALA A 701 -40.89 40.27 -33.64
N ALA A 702 -41.84 40.88 -34.36
CA ALA A 702 -42.23 42.29 -34.16
C ALA A 702 -43.00 42.51 -32.84
N ALA A 703 -43.77 41.52 -32.38
CA ALA A 703 -44.51 41.58 -31.12
C ALA A 703 -43.60 41.42 -29.88
N ALA A 704 -42.50 40.68 -30.00
CA ALA A 704 -41.53 40.48 -28.91
C ALA A 704 -40.63 41.71 -28.67
N ALA A 705 -40.45 42.57 -29.67
CA ALA A 705 -39.60 43.76 -29.59
C ALA A 705 -40.32 45.00 -28.98
N SER A 706 -41.60 44.90 -28.63
CA SER A 706 -42.44 46.03 -28.18
C SER A 706 -43.06 45.87 -26.78
N ALA A 707 -42.66 44.86 -26.01
CA ALA A 707 -43.01 44.76 -24.59
C ALA A 707 -41.98 45.53 -23.74
N PRO A 708 -42.37 46.54 -22.93
CA PRO A 708 -41.47 47.38 -22.15
C PRO A 708 -40.78 46.66 -20.99
#